data_AF-A0A7T3RC73-F1
#
_entry.id   AF-A0A7T3RC73-F1
#
_cell.length_a   1.000
_cell.length_b   1.000
_cell.length_c   1.000
_cell.angle_alpha   90.00
_cell.angle_beta   90.00
_cell.angle_gamma   90.00
#
_symmetry.space_group_name_H-M   'P 1'
#
loop_
_entity.id
_entity.type
_entity.pdbx_description
1 polymer ?
#
loop_
_entity_poly.entity_id
_entity_poly.type
_entity_poly.pdbx_seq_one_letter_code
_entity_poly.pdbx_strand_id
1 'polypeptide(L)'
;MKKIFSLIIFCASCSFLFSAETLTDSSLFGEIQSAYSSGAYPGTVEFSVQMEKNFPLSLLIPRTLLLKGKSFYHLVRYSEAAETLEKAGELAGDDSETAAESLYWKGRSEFALADYSKAASSFYEVCFRYSEKNLPDSVRTFYNMSVLYAGKSFYRLNEFAKAVPLFEKVISGGNEYGFSEYGDTCVMLFDCYSKTENYTRAIEVYENFSKTENRSEIESKISLCAGDSYAMLGMYKKAYDCYAAVLLGEDSALAAEALQKAYGIASSHKKEVGRDPGAVLESARDTLFEYDSLLAEFWTRLGTDAFADGDFKKAASYFDNAESDGAAGDVLAVVGLYRSRMKGADKRAVLESYFSKSQIGKESVYYADYETSLAECTAYEKEWTQSLLHAKNALSSMAAPAYKNNLYESASYWFAFSSLMLGDSKGALAALEREESRKSPESVLLYARLLYSAGKKNESLEQFKKLDAMNFLDKDSSADYAKVLFSCGYMKAALRQSLFSNTPDGWYMTALSSFNLADWRTSEKYFSKYIESGAKENVPYALFYCGYSRYKLGENLSAYKMLSEFTGRYSDHPLAWNANMVAANVAAANSNYDEAARHAENALNLSNSDEEKQNAYVLCASVYSDARRYDDAIRVLSEPAKKNDDFGIRSRYQIAQLYATSGNLSESDALFAKIQNDSSAGNFADEASYRRGELYYSAKEYASAISRFSEYQKKFPRGKFLDAAVYYIADSYAQQGRYEMAELQYRTLISEMPESSFIYSSRKNLMNIYRTTQNYKAALEQSNILLGNFPEESAKDGIYNERKELSLLASGIKEDALRLENEYKSAGGSSTREGRINGTALAEYLWSQDNKKDDAAVLAEELYSIQSSKKNEASEFEWAAKTGMIVAAHRRSQNDSESAANVYLSVSRYARMSGNDDDAGRALYGAAEAFSAAGKEADASLTAENLLKLYPDGPYAQSVRVFLK
;
A
#
# COMPACT_ATOMS: atom_id res chain seq x y z
N MET A 1 85.46 24.87 -15.90
CA MET A 1 86.86 25.15 -15.52
C MET A 1 87.64 25.56 -16.77
N LYS A 2 88.28 26.74 -16.72
CA LYS A 2 89.63 27.12 -17.23
C LYS A 2 89.98 26.74 -18.70
N LYS A 3 90.15 27.65 -19.68
CA LYS A 3 91.18 28.71 -19.84
C LYS A 3 92.58 28.29 -19.37
N ILE A 4 93.60 28.56 -20.20
CA ILE A 4 95.05 28.27 -20.06
C ILE A 4 95.39 26.87 -20.65
N PHE A 5 96.02 26.73 -21.82
CA PHE A 5 97.44 27.03 -22.06
C PHE A 5 97.74 27.28 -23.55
N SER A 6 98.39 28.41 -23.81
CA SER A 6 99.24 28.68 -24.95
C SER A 6 100.71 28.40 -24.58
N LEU A 7 101.53 28.11 -25.60
CA LEU A 7 103.00 28.28 -25.66
C LEU A 7 103.95 27.15 -25.18
N ILE A 8 104.49 26.38 -26.15
CA ILE A 8 105.93 26.03 -26.37
C ILE A 8 106.06 25.81 -27.91
N ILE A 9 106.41 26.80 -28.74
CA ILE A 9 107.76 27.16 -29.27
C ILE A 9 108.53 25.95 -29.84
N PHE A 10 108.55 25.73 -31.18
CA PHE A 10 109.56 26.18 -32.17
C PHE A 10 110.88 25.39 -32.18
N CYS A 11 111.44 25.21 -33.40
CA CYS A 11 112.62 24.39 -33.83
C CYS A 11 112.24 22.94 -34.20
N ALA A 12 112.52 22.38 -35.38
CA ALA A 12 113.36 22.77 -36.52
C ALA A 12 112.74 22.17 -37.80
N SER A 13 112.59 22.88 -38.93
CA SER A 13 113.63 22.93 -39.98
C SER A 13 114.67 21.82 -39.89
N CYS A 14 114.24 20.56 -40.03
CA CYS A 14 115.10 19.47 -40.46
C CYS A 14 114.69 19.06 -41.86
N SER A 15 115.30 19.74 -42.83
CA SER A 15 115.56 19.24 -44.16
C SER A 15 116.28 17.90 -44.03
N PHE A 16 115.55 16.80 -43.92
CA PHE A 16 116.08 15.49 -44.28
C PHE A 16 115.88 15.31 -45.78
N LEU A 17 116.80 15.94 -46.53
CA LEU A 17 117.32 15.35 -47.76
C LEU A 17 118.00 14.04 -47.34
N PHE A 18 117.24 12.96 -47.29
CA PHE A 18 117.78 11.62 -47.42
C PHE A 18 117.01 10.95 -48.54
N SER A 19 117.74 10.77 -49.63
CA SER A 19 117.46 10.00 -50.83
C SER A 19 116.09 10.24 -51.47
N ALA A 20 116.10 10.47 -52.77
CA ALA A 20 115.06 9.88 -53.62
C ALA A 20 115.16 8.34 -53.46
N GLU A 21 114.77 7.81 -52.31
CA GLU A 21 114.24 6.47 -52.22
C GLU A 21 113.06 6.53 -53.16
N THR A 22 113.19 5.84 -54.28
CA THR A 22 112.09 5.65 -55.22
C THR A 22 110.87 5.36 -54.39
N LEU A 23 109.89 6.28 -54.39
CA LEU A 23 108.64 6.07 -53.68
C LEU A 23 108.16 4.68 -54.08
N THR A 24 108.16 3.75 -53.12
CA THR A 24 107.68 2.38 -53.34
C THR A 24 106.36 2.24 -52.62
N ASP A 25 105.50 1.40 -53.18
CA ASP A 25 104.22 1.08 -52.58
C ASP A 25 104.36 0.54 -51.14
N SER A 26 105.39 -0.27 -50.86
CA SER A 26 105.69 -0.77 -49.50
C SER A 26 106.13 0.32 -48.51
N SER A 27 106.93 1.30 -48.94
CA SER A 27 107.37 2.41 -48.07
C SER A 27 106.20 3.31 -47.66
N LEU A 28 105.34 3.66 -48.63
CA LEU A 28 104.17 4.50 -48.41
C LEU A 28 103.11 3.76 -47.58
N PHE A 29 102.93 2.45 -47.78
CA PHE A 29 102.08 1.64 -46.92
C PHE A 29 102.55 1.60 -45.46
N GLY A 30 103.87 1.57 -45.22
CA GLY A 30 104.46 1.68 -43.88
C GLY A 30 104.12 3.00 -43.19
N GLU A 31 104.14 4.13 -43.91
CA GLU A 31 103.71 5.44 -43.40
C GLU A 31 102.22 5.46 -43.07
N ILE A 32 101.37 4.89 -43.92
CA ILE A 32 99.92 4.76 -43.69
C ILE A 32 99.64 3.97 -42.40
N GLN A 33 100.32 2.85 -42.19
CA GLN A 33 100.16 2.02 -40.99
C GLN A 33 100.69 2.71 -39.72
N SER A 34 101.82 3.42 -39.82
CA SER A 34 102.37 4.22 -38.71
C SER A 34 101.45 5.38 -38.33
N ALA A 35 100.93 6.11 -39.31
CA ALA A 35 99.95 7.17 -39.10
C ALA A 35 98.65 6.64 -38.47
N TYR A 36 98.17 5.48 -38.92
CA TYR A 36 96.97 4.87 -38.36
C TYR A 36 97.16 4.42 -36.90
N SER A 37 98.27 3.73 -36.62
CA SER A 37 98.56 3.21 -35.27
C SER A 37 98.87 4.31 -34.24
N SER A 38 99.38 5.46 -34.67
CA SER A 38 99.56 6.66 -33.84
C SER A 38 98.27 7.50 -33.66
N GLY A 39 97.16 7.12 -34.31
CA GLY A 39 95.89 7.85 -34.27
C GLY A 39 95.83 9.10 -35.15
N ALA A 40 96.81 9.31 -36.04
CA ALA A 40 96.87 10.43 -36.97
C ALA A 40 96.00 10.18 -38.23
N TYR A 41 94.69 9.97 -38.03
CA TYR A 41 93.73 9.57 -39.07
C TYR A 41 93.67 10.48 -40.32
N PRO A 42 93.75 11.83 -40.22
CA PRO A 42 93.81 12.68 -41.41
C PRO A 42 95.05 12.41 -42.26
N GLY A 43 96.19 12.17 -41.60
CA GLY A 43 97.44 11.79 -42.27
C GLY A 43 97.33 10.43 -42.96
N THR A 44 96.70 9.44 -42.31
CA THR A 44 96.40 8.14 -42.94
C THR A 44 95.59 8.32 -44.23
N VAL A 45 94.54 9.15 -44.22
CA VAL A 45 93.73 9.41 -45.42
C VAL A 45 94.56 10.06 -46.53
N GLU A 46 95.38 11.06 -46.19
CA GLU A 46 96.22 11.78 -47.17
C GLU A 46 97.23 10.83 -47.83
N PHE A 47 97.96 10.04 -47.05
CA PHE A 47 98.91 9.05 -47.57
C PHE A 47 98.21 7.95 -48.37
N SER A 48 97.02 7.50 -47.96
CA SER A 48 96.22 6.53 -48.73
C SER A 48 95.80 7.07 -50.09
N VAL A 49 95.43 8.35 -50.21
CA VAL A 49 95.11 8.98 -51.51
C VAL A 49 96.36 9.04 -52.41
N GLN A 50 97.53 9.31 -51.84
CA GLN A 50 98.79 9.25 -52.59
C GLN A 50 99.10 7.83 -53.09
N MET A 51 98.81 6.80 -52.28
CA MET A 51 98.98 5.40 -52.65
C MET A 51 98.06 5.01 -53.82
N GLU A 52 96.78 5.39 -53.78
CA GLU A 52 95.81 5.13 -54.86
C GLU A 52 96.21 5.84 -56.17
N LYS A 53 96.75 7.06 -56.08
CA LYS A 53 97.14 7.86 -57.25
C LYS A 53 98.44 7.35 -57.89
N ASN A 54 99.45 7.04 -57.08
CA ASN A 54 100.79 6.73 -57.56
C ASN A 54 100.97 5.22 -57.84
N PHE A 55 100.22 4.34 -57.16
CA PHE A 55 100.33 2.88 -57.28
C PHE A 55 98.97 2.18 -57.43
N PRO A 56 98.15 2.52 -58.45
CA PRO A 56 96.78 2.02 -58.58
C PRO A 56 96.65 0.50 -58.76
N LEU A 57 97.73 -0.20 -59.13
CA LEU A 57 97.78 -1.66 -59.35
C LEU A 57 98.48 -2.41 -58.20
N SER A 58 98.81 -1.76 -57.08
CA SER A 58 99.51 -2.42 -55.96
C SER A 58 98.62 -3.44 -55.25
N LEU A 59 99.20 -4.60 -54.89
CA LEU A 59 98.53 -5.63 -54.08
C LEU A 59 98.21 -5.15 -52.65
N LEU A 60 98.77 -4.00 -52.22
CA LEU A 60 98.52 -3.38 -50.92
C LEU A 60 97.32 -2.43 -50.93
N ILE A 61 96.71 -2.16 -52.09
CA ILE A 61 95.55 -1.26 -52.23
C ILE A 61 94.38 -1.67 -51.33
N PRO A 62 93.96 -2.96 -51.24
CA PRO A 62 92.82 -3.34 -50.39
C PRO A 62 93.07 -3.03 -48.90
N ARG A 63 94.27 -3.34 -48.38
CA ARG A 63 94.67 -3.00 -47.01
C ARG A 63 94.80 -1.49 -46.78
N THR A 64 95.25 -0.76 -47.80
CA THR A 64 95.33 0.70 -47.77
C THR A 64 93.95 1.34 -47.65
N LEU A 65 93.00 0.87 -48.45
CA LEU A 65 91.60 1.32 -48.42
C LEU A 65 90.92 0.94 -47.11
N LEU A 66 91.22 -0.23 -46.54
CA LEU A 66 90.73 -0.61 -45.22
C LEU A 66 91.18 0.39 -44.13
N LEU A 67 92.47 0.74 -44.08
CA LEU A 67 92.98 1.72 -43.11
C LEU A 67 92.42 3.13 -43.37
N LYS A 68 92.25 3.52 -44.63
CA LYS A 68 91.59 4.77 -45.04
C LYS A 68 90.14 4.83 -44.57
N GLY A 69 89.38 3.75 -44.79
CA GLY A 69 87.99 3.61 -44.38
C GLY A 69 87.80 3.64 -42.87
N LYS A 70 88.65 2.92 -42.12
CA LYS A 70 88.68 2.98 -40.64
C LYS A 70 89.04 4.38 -40.13
N SER A 71 89.95 5.07 -40.82
CA SER A 71 90.29 6.47 -40.49
C SER A 71 89.11 7.40 -40.71
N PHE A 72 88.36 7.24 -41.80
CA PHE A 72 87.11 7.98 -42.01
C PHE A 72 86.08 7.69 -40.92
N TYR A 73 85.96 6.44 -40.45
CA TYR A 73 85.08 6.11 -39.33
C TYR A 73 85.46 6.86 -38.05
N HIS A 74 86.74 6.87 -37.67
CA HIS A 74 87.20 7.62 -36.49
C HIS A 74 87.08 9.14 -36.64
N LEU A 75 87.09 9.65 -37.89
CA LEU A 75 86.84 11.05 -38.20
C LEU A 75 85.34 11.39 -38.32
N VAL A 76 84.43 10.48 -37.96
CA VAL A 76 82.96 10.68 -38.02
C VAL A 76 82.45 10.87 -39.47
N ARG A 77 83.27 10.53 -40.47
CA ARG A 77 82.95 10.61 -41.91
C ARG A 77 82.37 9.28 -42.40
N TYR A 78 81.25 8.87 -41.80
CA TYR A 78 80.74 7.50 -41.94
C TYR A 78 80.29 7.12 -43.37
N SER A 79 79.77 8.07 -44.15
CA SER A 79 79.38 7.79 -45.55
C SER A 79 80.59 7.46 -46.42
N GLU A 80 81.67 8.22 -46.26
CA GLU A 80 82.92 8.01 -46.99
C GLU A 80 83.65 6.77 -46.48
N ALA A 81 83.54 6.48 -45.18
CA ALA A 81 84.02 5.23 -44.59
C ALA A 81 83.35 4.02 -45.25
N ALA A 82 82.01 3.98 -45.30
CA ALA A 82 81.27 2.85 -45.87
C ALA A 82 81.62 2.60 -47.35
N GLU A 83 81.65 3.65 -48.17
CA GLU A 83 82.00 3.54 -49.60
C GLU A 83 83.45 3.06 -49.79
N THR A 84 84.38 3.58 -48.98
CA THR A 84 85.80 3.19 -49.06
C THR A 84 86.00 1.74 -48.60
N LEU A 85 85.26 1.30 -47.58
CA LEU A 85 85.35 -0.06 -47.02
C LEU A 85 84.68 -1.09 -47.92
N GLU A 86 83.61 -0.73 -48.64
CA GLU A 86 83.02 -1.58 -49.69
C GLU A 86 84.05 -1.88 -50.78
N LYS A 87 84.70 -0.84 -51.31
CA LYS A 87 85.78 -0.99 -52.31
C LYS A 87 86.95 -1.79 -51.76
N ALA A 88 87.32 -1.61 -50.49
CA ALA A 88 88.37 -2.38 -49.84
C ALA A 88 88.06 -3.87 -49.78
N GLY A 89 86.81 -4.23 -49.46
CA GLY A 89 86.35 -5.62 -49.39
C GLY A 89 86.29 -6.30 -50.77
N GLU A 90 85.71 -5.64 -51.77
CA GLU A 90 85.60 -6.18 -53.15
C GLU A 90 86.97 -6.52 -53.76
N LEU A 91 87.99 -5.68 -53.48
CA LEU A 91 89.34 -5.87 -54.02
C LEU A 91 90.18 -6.90 -53.24
N ALA A 92 89.82 -7.23 -52.00
CA ALA A 92 90.59 -8.13 -51.15
C ALA A 92 90.30 -9.63 -51.40
N GLY A 93 89.22 -9.96 -52.10
CA GLY A 93 88.75 -11.32 -52.35
C GLY A 93 87.94 -11.92 -51.17
N ASP A 94 86.97 -12.78 -51.49
CA ASP A 94 85.87 -13.17 -50.60
C ASP A 94 86.28 -13.82 -49.27
N ASP A 95 87.47 -14.45 -49.18
CA ASP A 95 87.94 -15.20 -48.00
C ASP A 95 89.14 -14.57 -47.26
N SER A 96 89.46 -13.30 -47.52
CA SER A 96 90.58 -12.62 -46.84
C SER A 96 90.20 -12.01 -45.49
N GLU A 97 91.12 -11.99 -44.52
CA GLU A 97 90.98 -11.25 -43.26
C GLU A 97 90.65 -9.77 -43.49
N THR A 98 91.24 -9.19 -44.53
CA THR A 98 90.98 -7.81 -44.96
C THR A 98 89.54 -7.63 -45.45
N ALA A 99 88.94 -8.61 -46.13
CA ALA A 99 87.52 -8.56 -46.50
C ALA A 99 86.62 -8.64 -45.27
N ALA A 100 86.85 -9.60 -44.35
CA ALA A 100 86.08 -9.72 -43.12
C ALA A 100 86.10 -8.43 -42.27
N GLU A 101 87.29 -7.84 -42.10
CA GLU A 101 87.45 -6.59 -41.37
C GLU A 101 86.79 -5.41 -42.11
N SER A 102 86.93 -5.32 -43.44
CA SER A 102 86.31 -4.26 -44.25
C SER A 102 84.79 -4.29 -44.17
N LEU A 103 84.17 -5.48 -44.31
CA LEU A 103 82.72 -5.64 -44.21
C LEU A 103 82.21 -5.30 -42.80
N TYR A 104 82.92 -5.71 -41.75
CA TYR A 104 82.57 -5.34 -40.38
C TYR A 104 82.58 -3.82 -40.17
N TRP A 105 83.67 -3.14 -40.57
CA TRP A 105 83.75 -1.70 -40.41
C TRP A 105 82.79 -0.94 -41.33
N LYS A 106 82.45 -1.48 -42.51
CA LYS A 106 81.39 -0.97 -43.37
C LYS A 106 80.05 -1.01 -42.62
N GLY A 107 79.68 -2.17 -42.07
CA GLY A 107 78.48 -2.32 -41.26
C GLY A 107 78.46 -1.39 -40.04
N ARG A 108 79.61 -1.19 -39.36
CA ARG A 108 79.74 -0.23 -38.24
C ARG A 108 79.53 1.22 -38.68
N SER A 109 79.99 1.57 -39.88
CA SER A 109 79.80 2.90 -40.45
C SER A 109 78.34 3.14 -40.82
N GLU A 110 77.68 2.15 -41.44
CA GLU A 110 76.24 2.18 -41.75
C GLU A 110 75.39 2.24 -40.48
N PHE A 111 75.77 1.50 -39.44
CA PHE A 111 75.11 1.55 -38.13
C PHE A 111 75.22 2.93 -37.49
N ALA A 112 76.39 3.58 -37.59
CA ALA A 112 76.60 4.93 -37.09
C ALA A 112 75.83 6.00 -37.89
N LEU A 113 75.49 5.73 -39.15
CA LEU A 113 74.59 6.53 -39.98
C LEU A 113 73.10 6.31 -39.65
N ALA A 114 72.78 5.41 -38.72
CA ALA A 114 71.42 4.93 -38.44
C ALA A 114 70.73 4.25 -39.63
N ASP A 115 71.48 3.82 -40.65
CA ASP A 115 70.97 2.98 -41.74
C ASP A 115 71.03 1.51 -41.32
N TYR A 116 70.16 1.16 -40.37
CA TYR A 116 70.16 -0.15 -39.73
C TYR A 116 69.84 -1.30 -40.70
N SER A 117 69.13 -1.02 -41.80
CA SER A 117 68.85 -2.04 -42.83
C SER A 117 70.13 -2.45 -43.56
N LYS A 118 70.93 -1.47 -44.03
CA LYS A 118 72.21 -1.78 -44.69
C LYS A 118 73.22 -2.36 -43.71
N ALA A 119 73.28 -1.79 -42.50
CA ALA A 119 74.14 -2.30 -41.43
C ALA A 119 73.84 -3.78 -41.13
N ALA A 120 72.55 -4.14 -40.98
CA ALA A 120 72.15 -5.52 -40.78
C ALA A 120 72.60 -6.43 -41.94
N SER A 121 72.42 -6.01 -43.19
CA SER A 121 72.90 -6.76 -44.36
C SER A 121 74.42 -6.95 -44.35
N SER A 122 75.19 -5.88 -44.11
CA SER A 122 76.66 -5.93 -44.06
C SER A 122 77.18 -6.84 -42.95
N PHE A 123 76.59 -6.77 -41.75
CA PHE A 123 76.97 -7.66 -40.65
C PHE A 123 76.53 -9.12 -40.87
N TYR A 124 75.34 -9.32 -41.44
CA TYR A 124 74.85 -10.66 -41.76
C TYR A 124 75.72 -11.33 -42.83
N GLU A 125 76.22 -10.56 -43.78
CA GLU A 125 77.17 -11.04 -44.80
C GLU A 125 78.46 -11.57 -44.17
N VAL A 126 79.01 -10.89 -43.16
CA VAL A 126 80.16 -11.42 -42.37
C VAL A 126 79.77 -12.72 -41.68
N CYS A 127 78.59 -12.77 -41.06
CA CYS A 127 78.12 -13.98 -40.36
C CYS A 127 77.92 -15.16 -41.32
N PHE A 128 77.45 -14.90 -42.54
CA PHE A 128 77.20 -15.92 -43.57
C PHE A 128 78.52 -16.46 -44.13
N ARG A 129 79.44 -15.58 -44.54
CA ARG A 129 80.73 -15.95 -45.13
C ARG A 129 81.64 -16.71 -44.17
N TYR A 130 81.64 -16.34 -42.89
CA TYR A 130 82.60 -16.84 -41.92
C TYR A 130 81.93 -17.66 -40.79
N SER A 131 81.00 -18.56 -41.11
CA SER A 131 80.24 -19.34 -40.11
C SER A 131 80.93 -20.62 -39.60
N GLU A 132 82.16 -20.93 -40.06
CA GLU A 132 82.87 -22.20 -39.77
C GLU A 132 83.60 -22.23 -38.41
N LYS A 133 83.82 -23.44 -37.85
CA LYS A 133 84.40 -23.64 -36.51
C LYS A 133 85.91 -23.38 -36.37
N ASN A 134 86.65 -23.21 -37.46
CA ASN A 134 88.12 -23.10 -37.45
C ASN A 134 88.62 -21.78 -38.10
N LEU A 135 88.09 -20.64 -37.64
CA LEU A 135 88.54 -19.33 -38.10
C LEU A 135 89.82 -18.89 -37.36
N PRO A 136 90.72 -18.13 -38.02
CA PRO A 136 91.77 -17.39 -37.33
C PRO A 136 91.18 -16.48 -36.24
N ASP A 137 91.90 -16.32 -35.12
CA ASP A 137 91.43 -15.52 -33.96
C ASP A 137 91.05 -14.07 -34.35
N SER A 138 91.75 -13.48 -35.32
CA SER A 138 91.48 -12.14 -35.82
C SER A 138 90.13 -12.05 -36.57
N VAL A 139 89.81 -13.04 -37.42
CA VAL A 139 88.53 -13.12 -38.13
C VAL A 139 87.38 -13.47 -37.17
N ARG A 140 87.64 -14.33 -36.16
CA ARG A 140 86.65 -14.69 -35.14
C ARG A 140 86.15 -13.47 -34.36
N THR A 141 87.03 -12.51 -34.09
CA THR A 141 86.65 -11.25 -33.41
C THR A 141 85.64 -10.45 -34.25
N PHE A 142 85.89 -10.30 -35.56
CA PHE A 142 84.97 -9.60 -36.46
C PHE A 142 83.66 -10.34 -36.65
N TYR A 143 83.70 -11.68 -36.72
CA TYR A 143 82.49 -12.51 -36.74
C TYR A 143 81.63 -12.29 -35.50
N ASN A 144 82.21 -12.44 -34.30
CA ASN A 144 81.48 -12.28 -33.03
C ASN A 144 80.87 -10.89 -32.89
N MET A 145 81.63 -9.84 -33.21
CA MET A 145 81.13 -8.47 -33.19
C MET A 145 80.07 -8.22 -34.27
N SER A 146 80.15 -8.88 -35.42
CA SER A 146 79.11 -8.79 -36.47
C SER A 146 77.82 -9.45 -36.02
N VAL A 147 77.86 -10.61 -35.34
CA VAL A 147 76.67 -11.25 -34.74
C VAL A 147 75.97 -10.29 -33.77
N LEU A 148 76.74 -9.66 -32.88
CA LEU A 148 76.23 -8.69 -31.92
C LEU A 148 75.58 -7.48 -32.61
N TYR A 149 76.29 -6.85 -33.54
CA TYR A 149 75.80 -5.64 -34.21
C TYR A 149 74.69 -5.93 -35.24
N ALA A 150 74.65 -7.12 -35.85
CA ALA A 150 73.50 -7.59 -36.62
C ALA A 150 72.26 -7.68 -35.71
N GLY A 151 72.39 -8.29 -34.53
CA GLY A 151 71.32 -8.33 -33.52
C GLY A 151 70.86 -6.93 -33.12
N LYS A 152 71.80 -6.02 -32.80
CA LYS A 152 71.49 -4.61 -32.48
C LYS A 152 70.81 -3.87 -33.64
N SER A 153 71.17 -4.18 -34.88
CA SER A 153 70.57 -3.57 -36.07
C SER A 153 69.11 -4.02 -36.24
N PHE A 154 68.84 -5.34 -36.14
CA PHE A 154 67.47 -5.85 -36.17
C PHE A 154 66.63 -5.35 -34.99
N TYR A 155 67.21 -5.22 -33.79
CA TYR A 155 66.55 -4.61 -32.64
C TYR A 155 66.14 -3.16 -32.92
N ARG A 156 67.02 -2.34 -33.51
CA ARG A 156 66.71 -0.95 -33.89
C ARG A 156 65.68 -0.83 -35.01
N LEU A 157 65.52 -1.87 -35.84
CA LEU A 157 64.47 -1.99 -36.85
C LEU A 157 63.13 -2.51 -36.31
N ASN A 158 63.04 -2.80 -34.99
CA ASN A 158 61.91 -3.51 -34.37
C ASN A 158 61.64 -4.91 -34.94
N GLU A 159 62.61 -5.53 -35.62
CA GLU A 159 62.52 -6.90 -36.13
C GLU A 159 62.97 -7.91 -35.06
N PHE A 160 62.30 -7.89 -33.91
CA PHE A 160 62.71 -8.62 -32.71
C PHE A 160 62.90 -10.13 -32.93
N ALA A 161 62.03 -10.77 -33.73
CA ALA A 161 62.12 -12.20 -34.02
C ALA A 161 63.43 -12.59 -34.74
N LYS A 162 64.03 -11.68 -35.54
CA LYS A 162 65.32 -11.92 -36.18
C LYS A 162 66.51 -11.60 -35.26
N ALA A 163 66.32 -10.69 -34.31
CA ALA A 163 67.34 -10.34 -33.32
C ALA A 163 67.56 -11.45 -32.27
N VAL A 164 66.50 -12.15 -31.85
CA VAL A 164 66.53 -13.22 -30.82
C VAL A 164 67.64 -14.26 -31.06
N PRO A 165 67.71 -14.98 -32.19
CA PRO A 165 68.73 -16.02 -32.37
C PRO A 165 70.17 -15.48 -32.39
N LEU A 166 70.36 -14.22 -32.82
CA LEU A 166 71.67 -13.56 -32.81
C LEU A 166 72.09 -13.20 -31.39
N PHE A 167 71.18 -12.66 -30.58
CA PHE A 167 71.45 -12.37 -29.18
C PHE A 167 71.61 -13.63 -28.33
N GLU A 168 70.81 -14.69 -28.56
CA GLU A 168 71.03 -16.01 -27.94
C GLU A 168 72.44 -16.53 -28.22
N LYS A 169 72.91 -16.36 -29.47
CA LYS A 169 74.27 -16.73 -29.86
C LYS A 169 75.32 -15.93 -29.08
N VAL A 170 75.14 -14.61 -28.91
CA VAL A 170 76.03 -13.77 -28.09
C VAL A 170 76.07 -14.26 -26.64
N ILE A 171 74.92 -14.54 -26.03
CA ILE A 171 74.87 -15.01 -24.64
C ILE A 171 75.56 -16.36 -24.48
N SER A 172 75.38 -17.28 -25.43
CA SER A 172 76.06 -18.59 -25.42
C SER A 172 77.57 -18.50 -25.57
N GLY A 173 78.09 -17.44 -26.23
CA GLY A 173 79.52 -17.18 -26.41
C GLY A 173 80.22 -16.62 -25.17
N GLY A 174 79.46 -16.18 -24.16
CA GLY A 174 79.97 -15.83 -22.83
C GLY A 174 81.13 -14.83 -22.85
N ASN A 175 82.32 -15.29 -22.41
CA ASN A 175 83.54 -14.49 -22.23
C ASN A 175 84.18 -14.01 -23.55
N GLU A 176 83.63 -14.37 -24.71
CA GLU A 176 84.07 -13.88 -26.02
C GLU A 176 83.67 -12.41 -26.28
N TYR A 177 82.87 -11.82 -25.40
CA TYR A 177 82.38 -10.44 -25.48
C TYR A 177 82.78 -9.61 -24.26
N GLY A 178 82.92 -8.29 -24.45
CA GLY A 178 83.14 -7.35 -23.34
C GLY A 178 81.96 -7.32 -22.37
N PHE A 179 82.25 -7.01 -21.10
CA PHE A 179 81.24 -7.04 -20.02
C PHE A 179 80.05 -6.13 -20.29
N SER A 180 80.30 -4.91 -20.80
CA SER A 180 79.26 -3.95 -21.14
C SER A 180 78.40 -4.43 -22.31
N GLU A 181 79.04 -4.93 -23.37
CA GLU A 181 78.34 -5.44 -24.55
C GLU A 181 77.48 -6.65 -24.22
N TYR A 182 78.00 -7.53 -23.37
CA TYR A 182 77.29 -8.71 -22.88
C TYR A 182 76.06 -8.30 -22.05
N GLY A 183 76.22 -7.36 -21.10
CA GLY A 183 75.13 -6.87 -20.25
C GLY A 183 74.00 -6.21 -21.05
N ASP A 184 74.35 -5.29 -21.96
CA ASP A 184 73.38 -4.65 -22.85
C ASP A 184 72.60 -5.67 -23.69
N THR A 185 73.29 -6.69 -24.19
CA THR A 185 72.69 -7.73 -25.03
C THR A 185 71.70 -8.58 -24.25
N CYS A 186 71.98 -8.87 -22.98
CA CYS A 186 71.05 -9.64 -22.15
C CYS A 186 69.73 -8.87 -21.95
N VAL A 187 69.80 -7.57 -21.63
CA VAL A 187 68.60 -6.74 -21.48
C VAL A 187 67.83 -6.65 -22.81
N MET A 188 68.52 -6.42 -23.93
CA MET A 188 67.89 -6.38 -25.26
C MET A 188 67.25 -7.72 -25.65
N LEU A 189 67.84 -8.86 -25.27
CA LEU A 189 67.26 -10.17 -25.54
C LEU A 189 65.96 -10.39 -24.75
N PHE A 190 65.94 -10.06 -23.46
CA PHE A 190 64.75 -10.23 -22.65
C PHE A 190 63.60 -9.31 -23.09
N ASP A 191 63.92 -8.09 -23.53
CA ASP A 191 62.94 -7.22 -24.20
C ASP A 191 62.46 -7.85 -25.51
N CYS A 192 63.34 -8.38 -26.36
CA CYS A 192 62.96 -9.12 -27.56
C CYS A 192 62.01 -10.30 -27.26
N TYR A 193 62.28 -11.09 -26.21
CA TYR A 193 61.38 -12.18 -25.80
C TYR A 193 60.01 -11.67 -25.39
N SER A 194 59.95 -10.56 -24.63
CA SER A 194 58.68 -9.92 -24.26
C SER A 194 57.91 -9.46 -25.51
N LYS A 195 58.57 -8.75 -26.45
CA LYS A 195 57.96 -8.25 -27.69
C LYS A 195 57.52 -9.35 -28.66
N THR A 196 58.12 -10.53 -28.57
CA THR A 196 57.78 -11.70 -29.41
C THR A 196 56.90 -12.71 -28.68
N GLU A 197 56.49 -12.42 -27.45
CA GLU A 197 55.71 -13.30 -26.57
C GLU A 197 56.36 -14.69 -26.33
N ASN A 198 57.68 -14.79 -26.49
CA ASN A 198 58.43 -16.03 -26.34
C ASN A 198 58.88 -16.25 -24.88
N TYR A 199 57.90 -16.24 -23.96
CA TYR A 199 58.13 -16.27 -22.51
C TYR A 199 58.76 -17.56 -22.00
N THR A 200 58.44 -18.70 -22.64
CA THR A 200 59.03 -20.01 -22.28
C THR A 200 60.54 -20.00 -22.51
N ARG A 201 60.97 -19.43 -23.65
CA ARG A 201 62.38 -19.32 -23.99
C ARG A 201 63.11 -18.34 -23.07
N ALA A 202 62.48 -17.23 -22.70
CA ALA A 202 63.03 -16.28 -21.72
C ALA A 202 63.35 -16.96 -20.39
N ILE A 203 62.46 -17.84 -19.91
CA ILE A 203 62.65 -18.61 -18.67
C ILE A 203 63.77 -19.62 -18.81
N GLU A 204 63.83 -20.37 -19.91
CA GLU A 204 64.92 -21.33 -20.16
C GLU A 204 66.29 -20.64 -20.14
N VAL A 205 66.40 -19.46 -20.75
CA VAL A 205 67.65 -18.68 -20.76
C VAL A 205 67.96 -18.13 -19.37
N TYR A 206 66.96 -17.65 -18.63
CA TYR A 206 67.12 -17.17 -17.26
C TYR A 206 67.58 -18.26 -16.28
N GLU A 207 66.95 -19.43 -16.29
CA GLU A 207 67.27 -20.53 -15.37
C GLU A 207 68.69 -21.11 -15.63
N ASN A 208 69.20 -21.00 -16.85
CA ASN A 208 70.55 -21.44 -17.22
C ASN A 208 71.62 -20.36 -17.08
N PHE A 209 71.26 -19.13 -16.69
CA PHE A 209 72.20 -18.02 -16.57
C PHE A 209 73.12 -18.20 -15.34
N SER A 210 74.44 -18.12 -15.52
CA SER A 210 75.40 -18.35 -14.42
C SER A 210 75.44 -17.17 -13.44
N LYS A 211 74.93 -17.41 -12.23
CA LYS A 211 74.96 -16.45 -11.11
C LYS A 211 76.36 -16.41 -10.50
N THR A 212 77.16 -15.40 -10.86
CA THR A 212 78.50 -15.16 -10.31
C THR A 212 78.62 -13.71 -9.84
N GLU A 213 79.35 -13.47 -8.74
CA GLU A 213 79.35 -12.22 -7.95
C GLU A 213 79.65 -10.91 -8.72
N ASN A 214 80.27 -10.95 -9.90
CA ASN A 214 80.62 -9.75 -10.68
C ASN A 214 79.50 -9.24 -11.62
N ARG A 215 78.24 -9.67 -11.48
CA ARG A 215 77.13 -9.38 -12.43
C ARG A 215 75.81 -8.89 -11.78
N SER A 216 75.84 -8.42 -10.53
CA SER A 216 74.63 -8.12 -9.73
C SER A 216 73.62 -7.18 -10.41
N GLU A 217 74.06 -6.11 -11.07
CA GLU A 217 73.16 -5.13 -11.73
C GLU A 217 72.42 -5.73 -12.94
N ILE A 218 73.11 -6.56 -13.72
CA ILE A 218 72.54 -7.26 -14.88
C ILE A 218 71.55 -8.32 -14.39
N GLU A 219 71.86 -8.99 -13.28
CA GLU A 219 70.98 -9.99 -12.65
C GLU A 219 69.65 -9.36 -12.23
N SER A 220 69.65 -8.21 -11.54
CA SER A 220 68.42 -7.53 -11.14
C SER A 220 67.52 -7.16 -12.33
N LYS A 221 68.08 -6.63 -13.42
CA LYS A 221 67.32 -6.26 -14.63
C LYS A 221 66.73 -7.49 -15.33
N ILE A 222 67.50 -8.57 -15.45
CA ILE A 222 67.01 -9.81 -16.07
C ILE A 222 65.98 -10.51 -15.17
N SER A 223 66.20 -10.54 -13.86
CA SER A 223 65.24 -11.11 -12.89
C SER A 223 63.89 -10.41 -12.96
N LEU A 224 63.86 -9.09 -13.16
CA LEU A 224 62.63 -8.34 -13.37
C LEU A 224 61.90 -8.81 -14.64
N CYS A 225 62.59 -8.90 -15.77
CA CYS A 225 62.01 -9.38 -17.04
C CYS A 225 61.60 -10.86 -16.99
N ALA A 226 62.34 -11.69 -16.26
CA ALA A 226 61.99 -13.10 -16.02
C ALA A 226 60.73 -13.20 -15.16
N GLY A 227 60.60 -12.33 -14.14
CA GLY A 227 59.38 -12.19 -13.35
C GLY A 227 58.16 -11.88 -14.24
N ASP A 228 58.29 -10.93 -15.16
CA ASP A 228 57.23 -10.59 -16.13
C ASP A 228 56.88 -11.81 -17.01
N SER A 229 57.89 -12.55 -17.46
CA SER A 229 57.70 -13.76 -18.28
C SER A 229 56.98 -14.87 -17.51
N TYR A 230 57.36 -15.12 -16.24
CA TYR A 230 56.65 -16.08 -15.38
C TYR A 230 55.21 -15.65 -15.11
N ALA A 231 54.95 -14.35 -14.94
CA ALA A 231 53.61 -13.81 -14.73
C ALA A 231 52.71 -14.05 -15.95
N MET A 232 53.22 -13.80 -17.16
CA MET A 232 52.50 -14.05 -18.42
C MET A 232 52.17 -15.54 -18.64
N LEU A 233 52.98 -16.46 -18.10
CA LEU A 233 52.70 -17.91 -18.13
C LEU A 233 51.85 -18.41 -16.95
N GLY A 234 51.36 -17.53 -16.08
CA GLY A 234 50.55 -17.90 -14.91
C GLY A 234 51.33 -18.55 -13.76
N MET A 235 52.66 -18.49 -13.79
CA MET A 235 53.54 -19.04 -12.75
C MET A 235 53.78 -18.01 -11.63
N TYR A 236 52.70 -17.55 -11.00
CA TYR A 236 52.70 -16.39 -10.10
C TYR A 236 53.67 -16.46 -8.92
N LYS A 237 53.88 -17.64 -8.33
CA LYS A 237 54.86 -17.81 -7.25
C LYS A 237 56.29 -17.54 -7.72
N LYS A 238 56.68 -18.09 -8.88
CA LYS A 238 58.01 -17.87 -9.45
C LYS A 238 58.18 -16.41 -9.90
N ALA A 239 57.13 -15.80 -10.45
CA ALA A 239 57.13 -14.38 -10.79
C ALA A 239 57.38 -13.51 -9.55
N TYR A 240 56.64 -13.79 -8.46
CA TYR A 240 56.81 -13.12 -7.18
C TYR A 240 58.22 -13.30 -6.61
N ASP A 241 58.76 -14.52 -6.64
CA ASP A 241 60.13 -14.78 -6.16
C ASP A 241 61.19 -14.00 -6.96
N CYS A 242 60.97 -13.80 -8.27
CA CYS A 242 61.86 -12.98 -9.10
C CYS A 242 61.78 -11.50 -8.73
N TYR A 243 60.58 -10.94 -8.56
CA TYR A 243 60.42 -9.55 -8.13
C TYR A 243 60.97 -9.32 -6.71
N ALA A 244 60.74 -10.26 -5.79
CA ALA A 244 61.30 -10.22 -4.44
C ALA A 244 62.83 -10.23 -4.44
N ALA A 245 63.47 -10.95 -5.36
CA ALA A 245 64.93 -10.91 -5.50
C ALA A 245 65.45 -9.54 -5.95
N VAL A 246 64.72 -8.85 -6.85
CA VAL A 246 65.08 -7.49 -7.30
C VAL A 246 64.94 -6.46 -6.17
N LEU A 247 63.96 -6.63 -5.29
CA LEU A 247 63.73 -5.77 -4.13
C LEU A 247 64.88 -5.77 -3.11
N LEU A 248 65.62 -6.88 -3.03
CA LEU A 248 66.77 -7.05 -2.15
C LEU A 248 68.10 -6.63 -2.81
N GLY A 249 68.05 -6.07 -4.04
CA GLY A 249 69.22 -5.59 -4.77
C GLY A 249 69.68 -4.19 -4.34
N GLU A 250 70.73 -3.67 -4.98
CA GLU A 250 71.32 -2.36 -4.67
C GLU A 250 70.67 -1.18 -5.41
N ASP A 251 69.86 -1.42 -6.45
CA ASP A 251 69.23 -0.39 -7.29
C ASP A 251 67.82 -0.04 -6.80
N SER A 252 67.69 1.10 -6.12
CA SER A 252 66.42 1.56 -5.55
C SER A 252 65.34 1.88 -6.59
N ALA A 253 65.70 2.27 -7.82
CA ALA A 253 64.73 2.55 -8.87
C ALA A 253 64.12 1.25 -9.42
N LEU A 254 64.94 0.21 -9.62
CA LEU A 254 64.46 -1.12 -9.98
C LEU A 254 63.68 -1.78 -8.84
N ALA A 255 64.10 -1.59 -7.59
CA ALA A 255 63.36 -2.06 -6.43
C ALA A 255 61.95 -1.43 -6.37
N ALA A 256 61.80 -0.14 -6.65
CA ALA A 256 60.49 0.51 -6.66
C ALA A 256 59.55 -0.09 -7.74
N GLU A 257 60.07 -0.38 -8.93
CA GLU A 257 59.29 -1.07 -9.99
C GLU A 257 58.92 -2.50 -9.59
N ALA A 258 59.89 -3.26 -9.06
CA ALA A 258 59.67 -4.62 -8.59
C ALA A 258 58.64 -4.68 -7.46
N LEU A 259 58.57 -3.67 -6.59
CA LEU A 259 57.60 -3.61 -5.50
C LEU A 259 56.17 -3.57 -6.02
N GLN A 260 55.92 -2.70 -7.02
CA GLN A 260 54.60 -2.57 -7.63
C GLN A 260 54.14 -3.89 -8.25
N LYS A 261 55.05 -4.57 -8.98
CA LYS A 261 54.77 -5.86 -9.63
C LYS A 261 54.60 -7.01 -8.62
N ALA A 262 55.46 -7.08 -7.60
CA ALA A 262 55.37 -8.07 -6.52
C ALA A 262 54.04 -7.95 -5.76
N TYR A 263 53.66 -6.73 -5.38
CA TYR A 263 52.38 -6.48 -4.71
C TYR A 263 51.19 -6.86 -5.61
N GLY A 264 51.19 -6.43 -6.88
CA GLY A 264 50.10 -6.74 -7.81
C GLY A 264 49.83 -8.24 -7.94
N ILE A 265 50.89 -9.04 -8.03
CA ILE A 265 50.79 -10.51 -8.07
C ILE A 265 50.33 -11.08 -6.73
N ALA A 266 50.92 -10.66 -5.61
CA ALA A 266 50.58 -11.22 -4.30
C ALA A 266 49.16 -10.85 -3.83
N SER A 267 48.67 -9.68 -4.22
CA SER A 267 47.29 -9.24 -3.98
C SER A 267 46.30 -10.03 -4.85
N SER A 268 46.56 -10.16 -6.15
CA SER A 268 45.61 -10.78 -7.10
C SER A 268 45.63 -12.31 -7.08
N HIS A 269 46.77 -12.92 -6.70
CA HIS A 269 47.02 -14.36 -6.73
C HIS A 269 47.50 -14.89 -5.37
N LYS A 270 46.83 -14.45 -4.30
CA LYS A 270 47.18 -14.73 -2.90
C LYS A 270 47.31 -16.23 -2.59
N LYS A 271 46.46 -17.08 -3.19
CA LYS A 271 46.45 -18.54 -2.97
C LYS A 271 47.64 -19.23 -3.64
N GLU A 272 48.00 -18.79 -4.84
CA GLU A 272 49.07 -19.36 -5.66
C GLU A 272 50.45 -18.96 -5.15
N VAL A 273 50.60 -17.71 -4.68
CA VAL A 273 51.86 -17.19 -4.11
C VAL A 273 52.11 -17.77 -2.71
N GLY A 274 51.09 -17.81 -1.85
CA GLY A 274 51.17 -18.40 -0.51
C GLY A 274 52.13 -17.67 0.45
N ARG A 275 52.49 -16.41 0.15
CA ARG A 275 53.32 -15.55 1.01
C ARG A 275 52.57 -14.27 1.36
N ASP A 276 52.89 -13.72 2.53
CA ASP A 276 52.35 -12.45 2.96
C ASP A 276 53.02 -11.30 2.20
N PRO A 277 52.27 -10.46 1.45
CA PRO A 277 52.86 -9.33 0.74
C PRO A 277 53.59 -8.36 1.68
N GLY A 278 53.16 -8.25 2.95
CA GLY A 278 53.80 -7.41 3.95
C GLY A 278 55.23 -7.82 4.29
N ALA A 279 55.56 -9.11 4.23
CA ALA A 279 56.91 -9.58 4.54
C ALA A 279 57.96 -9.06 3.54
N VAL A 280 57.55 -8.86 2.28
CA VAL A 280 58.43 -8.34 1.23
C VAL A 280 58.60 -6.83 1.33
N LEU A 281 57.55 -6.09 1.72
CA LEU A 281 57.68 -4.67 2.05
C LEU A 281 58.64 -4.44 3.21
N GLU A 282 58.53 -5.24 4.28
CA GLU A 282 59.44 -5.15 5.43
C GLU A 282 60.90 -5.42 5.01
N SER A 283 61.11 -6.40 4.12
CA SER A 283 62.45 -6.75 3.64
C SER A 283 63.04 -5.73 2.65
N ALA A 284 62.19 -4.94 1.98
CA ALA A 284 62.59 -3.92 1.01
C ALA A 284 62.81 -2.53 1.63
N ARG A 285 62.52 -2.37 2.93
CA ARG A 285 62.55 -1.10 3.65
C ARG A 285 63.93 -0.44 3.62
N ASP A 286 64.99 -1.21 3.80
CA ASP A 286 66.37 -0.72 3.77
C ASP A 286 66.79 -0.25 2.36
N THR A 287 66.32 -0.91 1.31
CA THR A 287 66.63 -0.56 -0.10
C THR A 287 65.84 0.65 -0.60
N LEU A 288 64.62 0.83 -0.08
CA LEU A 288 63.67 1.86 -0.50
C LEU A 288 63.57 3.05 0.47
N PHE A 289 64.58 3.26 1.32
CA PHE A 289 64.58 4.35 2.32
C PHE A 289 64.44 5.75 1.71
N GLU A 290 64.80 5.96 0.44
CA GLU A 290 64.58 7.23 -0.27
C GLU A 290 63.15 7.39 -0.82
N TYR A 291 62.34 6.33 -0.72
CA TYR A 291 60.97 6.22 -1.23
C TYR A 291 59.94 5.94 -0.12
N ASP A 292 60.13 6.52 1.07
CA ASP A 292 59.24 6.38 2.23
C ASP A 292 57.74 6.58 1.89
N SER A 293 57.42 7.59 1.07
CA SER A 293 56.03 7.84 0.63
C SER A 293 55.43 6.65 -0.15
N LEU A 294 56.23 5.91 -0.90
CA LEU A 294 55.80 4.74 -1.65
C LEU A 294 55.55 3.57 -0.69
N LEU A 295 56.44 3.36 0.28
CA LEU A 295 56.27 2.35 1.33
C LEU A 295 54.99 2.59 2.14
N ALA A 296 54.77 3.83 2.59
CA ALA A 296 53.57 4.22 3.32
C ALA A 296 52.28 3.97 2.52
N GLU A 297 52.29 4.22 1.21
CA GLU A 297 51.14 3.96 0.33
C GLU A 297 50.82 2.46 0.26
N PHE A 298 51.83 1.61 0.04
CA PHE A 298 51.64 0.16 -0.03
C PHE A 298 51.23 -0.45 1.30
N TRP A 299 51.80 0.00 2.42
CA TRP A 299 51.35 -0.40 3.76
C TRP A 299 49.90 -0.02 4.01
N THR A 300 49.50 1.18 3.60
CA THR A 300 48.11 1.64 3.71
C THR A 300 47.16 0.77 2.89
N ARG A 301 47.53 0.42 1.65
CA ARG A 301 46.74 -0.49 0.80
C ARG A 301 46.58 -1.87 1.45
N LEU A 302 47.68 -2.47 1.93
CA LEU A 302 47.62 -3.73 2.66
C LEU A 302 46.76 -3.65 3.91
N GLY A 303 46.83 -2.53 4.64
CA GLY A 303 45.96 -2.27 5.79
C GLY A 303 44.48 -2.24 5.40
N THR A 304 44.14 -1.58 4.28
CA THR A 304 42.75 -1.56 3.77
C THR A 304 42.27 -2.92 3.27
N ASP A 305 43.14 -3.71 2.63
CA ASP A 305 42.83 -5.07 2.18
C ASP A 305 42.60 -6.01 3.37
N ALA A 306 43.47 -5.96 4.38
CA ALA A 306 43.32 -6.74 5.60
C ALA A 306 42.05 -6.35 6.39
N PHE A 307 41.69 -5.07 6.40
CA PHE A 307 40.43 -4.60 6.99
C PHE A 307 39.22 -5.17 6.23
N ALA A 308 39.25 -5.19 4.89
CA ALA A 308 38.20 -5.76 4.07
C ALA A 308 38.06 -7.29 4.27
N ASP A 309 39.17 -8.00 4.48
CA ASP A 309 39.23 -9.42 4.85
C ASP A 309 38.73 -9.70 6.29
N GLY A 310 38.45 -8.66 7.10
CA GLY A 310 38.05 -8.77 8.50
C GLY A 310 39.20 -9.06 9.48
N ASP A 311 40.45 -9.05 9.02
CA ASP A 311 41.64 -9.22 9.85
C ASP A 311 42.11 -7.88 10.43
N PHE A 312 41.36 -7.40 11.43
CA PHE A 312 41.62 -6.12 12.08
C PHE A 312 42.97 -6.04 12.79
N LYS A 313 43.53 -7.17 13.26
CA LYS A 313 44.85 -7.17 13.91
C LYS A 313 45.94 -6.88 12.88
N LYS A 314 45.86 -7.55 11.73
CA LYS A 314 46.79 -7.37 10.64
C LYS A 314 46.66 -6.00 9.99
N ALA A 315 45.43 -5.51 9.81
CA ALA A 315 45.16 -4.14 9.36
C ALA A 315 45.82 -3.10 10.27
N ALA A 316 45.69 -3.24 11.60
CA ALA A 316 46.31 -2.34 12.56
C ALA A 316 47.84 -2.33 12.41
N SER A 317 48.46 -3.51 12.34
CA SER A 317 49.92 -3.64 12.17
C SER A 317 50.42 -2.98 10.90
N TYR A 318 49.69 -3.11 9.78
CA TYR A 318 50.06 -2.48 8.52
C TYR A 318 49.89 -0.97 8.55
N PHE A 319 48.86 -0.46 9.22
CA PHE A 319 48.73 0.97 9.46
C PHE A 319 49.82 1.51 10.39
N ASP A 320 50.28 0.74 11.38
CA ASP A 320 51.42 1.13 12.24
C ASP A 320 52.70 1.27 11.38
N ASN A 321 52.94 0.33 10.46
CA ASN A 321 54.07 0.39 9.52
C ASN A 321 53.95 1.59 8.55
N ALA A 322 52.76 1.85 7.99
CA ALA A 322 52.54 3.00 7.12
C ALA A 322 52.90 4.33 7.81
N GLU A 323 52.51 4.49 9.08
CA GLU A 323 52.84 5.68 9.87
C GLU A 323 54.33 5.79 10.16
N SER A 324 54.98 4.66 10.46
CA SER A 324 56.42 4.62 10.69
C SER A 324 57.23 4.96 9.43
N ASP A 325 56.69 4.66 8.24
CA ASP A 325 57.31 4.92 6.93
C ASP A 325 56.84 6.26 6.33
N GLY A 326 56.44 7.22 7.16
CA GLY A 326 56.23 8.60 6.72
C GLY A 326 54.89 8.87 6.04
N ALA A 327 53.84 8.09 6.32
CA ALA A 327 52.48 8.42 5.86
C ALA A 327 52.11 9.87 6.21
N ALA A 328 51.77 10.66 5.19
CA ALA A 328 51.36 12.04 5.31
C ALA A 328 50.20 12.35 4.33
N GLY A 329 49.54 13.50 4.51
CA GLY A 329 48.46 13.95 3.64
C GLY A 329 47.36 12.89 3.48
N ASP A 330 47.02 12.60 2.23
CA ASP A 330 45.97 11.65 1.86
C ASP A 330 46.23 10.21 2.33
N VAL A 331 47.49 9.76 2.37
CA VAL A 331 47.84 8.42 2.85
C VAL A 331 47.51 8.29 4.33
N LEU A 332 47.93 9.27 5.14
CA LEU A 332 47.62 9.31 6.57
C LEU A 332 46.12 9.51 6.85
N ALA A 333 45.44 10.25 5.97
CA ALA A 333 43.99 10.42 6.04
C ALA A 333 43.25 9.07 5.90
N VAL A 334 43.62 8.24 4.92
CA VAL A 334 43.05 6.89 4.76
C VAL A 334 43.29 6.05 6.01
N VAL A 335 44.52 6.04 6.53
CA VAL A 335 44.85 5.31 7.77
C VAL A 335 43.91 5.71 8.91
N GLY A 336 43.71 7.01 9.14
CA GLY A 336 42.83 7.49 10.21
C GLY A 336 41.35 7.12 10.01
N LEU A 337 40.83 7.14 8.79
CA LEU A 337 39.45 6.71 8.50
C LEU A 337 39.25 5.24 8.87
N TYR A 338 40.15 4.36 8.43
CA TYR A 338 40.04 2.92 8.71
C TYR A 338 40.27 2.63 10.18
N ARG A 339 41.25 3.26 10.83
CA ARG A 339 41.45 3.13 12.29
C ARG A 339 40.23 3.58 13.09
N SER A 340 39.57 4.66 12.67
CA SER A 340 38.36 5.12 13.35
C SER A 340 37.25 4.06 13.28
N ARG A 341 37.11 3.35 12.16
CA ARG A 341 36.13 2.25 12.00
C ARG A 341 36.46 1.03 12.86
N MET A 342 37.73 0.83 13.20
CA MET A 342 38.19 -0.24 14.11
C MET A 342 37.97 0.11 15.59
N LYS A 343 37.74 1.38 15.91
CA LYS A 343 37.61 1.90 17.27
C LYS A 343 36.17 2.34 17.51
N GLY A 344 35.36 1.48 18.14
CA GLY A 344 33.93 1.71 18.37
C GLY A 344 33.61 3.04 19.07
N ALA A 345 33.74 3.10 20.39
CA ALA A 345 33.39 4.29 21.17
C ALA A 345 34.37 5.47 20.99
N ASP A 346 35.64 5.19 20.65
CA ASP A 346 36.69 6.22 20.50
C ASP A 346 36.79 6.78 19.07
N LYS A 347 35.82 6.47 18.20
CA LYS A 347 35.83 6.83 16.76
C LYS A 347 36.12 8.31 16.52
N ARG A 348 35.46 9.20 17.28
CA ARG A 348 35.60 10.66 17.16
C ARG A 348 37.04 11.13 17.44
N ALA A 349 37.60 10.71 18.58
CA ALA A 349 38.94 11.12 19.00
C ALA A 349 40.02 10.68 17.99
N VAL A 350 39.84 9.49 17.40
CA VAL A 350 40.72 9.02 16.32
C VAL A 350 40.56 9.89 15.07
N LEU A 351 39.34 10.17 14.64
CA LEU A 351 39.09 11.03 13.47
C LEU A 351 39.69 12.43 13.65
N GLU A 352 39.45 13.10 14.78
CA GLU A 352 39.97 14.45 15.04
C GLU A 352 41.51 14.48 15.08
N SER A 353 42.13 13.49 15.72
CA SER A 353 43.58 13.35 15.79
C SER A 353 44.21 13.18 14.41
N TYR A 354 43.69 12.25 13.59
CA TYR A 354 44.25 12.01 12.26
C TYR A 354 43.88 13.10 11.24
N PHE A 355 42.73 13.74 11.38
CA PHE A 355 42.37 14.91 10.59
C PHE A 355 43.37 16.05 10.81
N SER A 356 43.73 16.33 12.07
CA SER A 356 44.75 17.33 12.39
C SER A 356 46.15 16.92 11.94
N LYS A 357 46.55 15.64 12.11
CA LYS A 357 47.89 15.16 11.73
C LYS A 357 48.10 15.11 10.21
N SER A 358 47.07 14.71 9.46
CA SER A 358 47.14 14.59 8.00
C SER A 358 47.15 15.95 7.29
N GLN A 359 46.67 17.02 7.94
CA GLN A 359 46.61 18.38 7.39
C GLN A 359 45.84 18.48 6.07
N ILE A 360 44.89 17.56 5.83
CA ILE A 360 44.08 17.57 4.62
C ILE A 360 43.11 18.76 4.59
N GLY A 361 43.01 19.41 3.43
CA GLY A 361 42.05 20.47 3.16
C GLY A 361 40.99 20.03 2.15
N LYS A 362 40.12 20.97 1.71
CA LYS A 362 39.02 20.69 0.77
C LYS A 362 39.45 20.10 -0.57
N GLU A 363 40.72 20.27 -0.96
CA GLU A 363 41.32 19.73 -2.17
C GLU A 363 41.55 18.20 -2.09
N SER A 364 41.63 17.64 -0.88
CA SER A 364 41.86 16.20 -0.64
C SER A 364 40.64 15.37 -1.01
N VAL A 365 40.89 14.18 -1.57
CA VAL A 365 39.81 13.24 -1.92
C VAL A 365 39.09 12.67 -0.68
N TYR A 366 39.71 12.76 0.49
CA TYR A 366 39.23 12.18 1.75
C TYR A 366 38.64 13.20 2.73
N TYR A 367 38.77 14.51 2.43
CA TYR A 367 38.25 15.56 3.31
C TYR A 367 36.75 15.39 3.60
N ALA A 368 35.98 15.09 2.55
CA ALA A 368 34.54 14.92 2.67
C ALA A 368 34.15 13.64 3.45
N ASP A 369 34.95 12.57 3.35
CA ASP A 369 34.77 11.34 4.15
C ASP A 369 34.98 11.61 5.65
N TYR A 370 35.99 12.42 6.01
CA TYR A 370 36.25 12.84 7.39
C TYR A 370 35.13 13.70 7.95
N GLU A 371 34.77 14.76 7.25
CA GLU A 371 33.72 15.69 7.67
C GLU A 371 32.38 14.95 7.83
N THR A 372 32.04 14.02 6.93
CA THR A 372 30.81 13.20 7.06
C THR A 372 30.87 12.27 8.28
N SER A 373 32.03 11.65 8.54
CA SER A 373 32.21 10.75 9.69
C SER A 373 32.20 11.51 11.03
N LEU A 374 32.73 12.74 11.06
CA LEU A 374 32.67 13.63 12.22
C LEU A 374 31.24 14.14 12.45
N ALA A 375 30.49 14.44 11.39
CA ALA A 375 29.08 14.79 11.49
C ALA A 375 28.27 13.66 12.15
N GLU A 376 28.48 12.42 11.71
CA GLU A 376 27.87 11.24 12.33
C GLU A 376 28.22 11.12 13.83
N CYS A 377 29.50 11.20 14.19
CA CYS A 377 29.93 11.03 15.58
C CYS A 377 29.34 12.11 16.50
N THR A 378 29.42 13.38 16.08
CA THR A 378 28.88 14.51 16.84
C THR A 378 27.36 14.45 16.93
N ALA A 379 26.66 13.92 15.93
CA ALA A 379 25.22 13.67 15.99
C ALA A 379 24.85 12.61 17.04
N TYR A 380 25.59 11.50 17.12
CA TYR A 380 25.37 10.47 18.16
C TYR A 380 25.59 11.01 19.58
N GLU A 381 26.51 11.97 19.74
CA GLU A 381 26.76 12.69 20.98
C GLU A 381 25.76 13.85 21.25
N LYS A 382 24.81 14.06 20.33
CA LYS A 382 23.78 15.12 20.37
C LYS A 382 24.34 16.55 20.27
N GLU A 383 25.55 16.71 19.73
CA GLU A 383 26.17 18.00 19.42
C GLU A 383 25.71 18.52 18.04
N TRP A 384 24.41 18.83 17.93
CA TRP A 384 23.76 19.11 16.64
C TRP A 384 24.39 20.25 15.84
N THR A 385 24.92 21.28 16.51
CA THR A 385 25.56 22.43 15.85
C THR A 385 26.88 22.04 15.19
N GLN A 386 27.67 21.19 15.84
CA GLN A 386 28.92 20.66 15.27
C GLN A 386 28.63 19.68 14.15
N SER A 387 27.65 18.78 14.36
CA SER A 387 27.21 17.86 13.32
C SER A 387 26.76 18.57 12.05
N LEU A 388 25.95 19.63 12.18
CA LEU A 388 25.52 20.43 11.05
C LEU A 388 26.70 21.13 10.34
N LEU A 389 27.67 21.65 11.11
CA LEU A 389 28.86 22.30 10.56
C LEU A 389 29.68 21.32 9.73
N HIS A 390 29.98 20.14 10.28
CA HIS A 390 30.73 19.09 9.60
C HIS A 390 30.01 18.60 8.35
N ALA A 391 28.70 18.34 8.43
CA ALA A 391 27.89 17.93 7.27
C ALA A 391 27.90 19.00 6.16
N LYS A 392 27.83 20.29 6.54
CA LYS A 392 27.92 21.41 5.60
C LYS A 392 29.31 21.50 4.94
N ASN A 393 30.38 21.29 5.71
CA ASN A 393 31.75 21.27 5.18
C ASN A 393 31.90 20.17 4.14
N ALA A 394 31.48 18.94 4.46
CA ALA A 394 31.46 17.80 3.54
C ALA A 394 30.72 18.10 2.24
N LEU A 395 29.47 18.61 2.33
CA LEU A 395 28.69 18.96 1.14
C LEU A 395 29.34 20.07 0.30
N SER A 396 29.99 21.04 0.95
CA SER A 396 30.66 22.16 0.25
C SER A 396 31.91 21.74 -0.52
N SER A 397 32.59 20.66 -0.11
CA SER A 397 33.76 20.11 -0.79
C SER A 397 33.42 19.14 -1.93
N MET A 398 32.18 18.63 -1.97
CA MET A 398 31.74 17.70 -3.01
C MET A 398 31.18 18.47 -4.21
N ALA A 399 31.90 18.50 -5.33
CA ALA A 399 31.36 18.97 -6.60
C ALA A 399 30.36 17.94 -7.17
N ALA A 400 29.08 18.29 -7.24
CA ALA A 400 28.10 17.45 -7.91
C ALA A 400 28.36 17.45 -9.44
N PRO A 401 28.36 16.29 -10.15
CA PRO A 401 27.93 14.95 -9.73
C PRO A 401 29.00 13.84 -9.90
N ALA A 402 30.30 14.12 -9.68
CA ALA A 402 31.36 13.13 -9.91
C ALA A 402 31.86 12.38 -8.64
N TYR A 403 31.38 12.75 -7.45
CA TYR A 403 31.81 12.13 -6.19
C TYR A 403 30.98 10.90 -5.80
N LYS A 404 31.61 9.91 -5.13
CA LYS A 404 30.99 8.66 -4.66
C LYS A 404 29.56 8.89 -4.14
N ASN A 405 28.56 8.48 -4.94
CA ASN A 405 27.15 8.80 -4.71
C ASN A 405 26.62 8.52 -3.29
N ASN A 406 27.18 7.53 -2.59
CA ASN A 406 26.74 7.16 -1.24
C ASN A 406 27.24 8.14 -0.16
N LEU A 407 28.38 8.80 -0.38
CA LEU A 407 28.94 9.74 0.60
C LEU A 407 28.18 11.07 0.61
N TYR A 408 27.82 11.57 -0.57
CA TYR A 408 26.97 12.75 -0.71
C TYR A 408 25.61 12.57 -0.02
N GLU A 409 25.03 11.37 -0.16
CA GLU A 409 23.79 10.99 0.49
C GLU A 409 23.91 11.01 2.02
N SER A 410 24.94 10.38 2.57
CA SER A 410 25.18 10.35 4.01
C SER A 410 25.41 11.76 4.59
N ALA A 411 26.19 12.60 3.91
CA ALA A 411 26.38 14.00 4.31
C ALA A 411 25.07 14.80 4.28
N SER A 412 24.23 14.57 3.26
CA SER A 412 22.90 15.20 3.14
C SER A 412 21.96 14.73 4.25
N TYR A 413 22.00 13.45 4.62
CA TYR A 413 21.23 12.90 5.74
C TYR A 413 21.60 13.57 7.05
N TRP A 414 22.89 13.61 7.41
CA TRP A 414 23.34 14.23 8.66
C TRP A 414 23.08 15.73 8.69
N PHE A 415 23.23 16.42 7.55
CA PHE A 415 22.83 17.82 7.42
C PHE A 415 21.34 18.00 7.73
N ALA A 416 20.48 17.19 7.10
CA ALA A 416 19.04 17.29 7.27
C ALA A 416 18.58 16.94 8.69
N PHE A 417 19.12 15.85 9.24
CA PHE A 417 18.81 15.40 10.59
C PHE A 417 19.24 16.43 11.63
N SER A 418 20.46 16.97 11.52
CA SER A 418 20.96 17.99 12.45
C SER A 418 20.19 19.30 12.34
N SER A 419 19.84 19.72 11.12
CA SER A 419 19.00 20.90 10.88
C SER A 419 17.62 20.74 11.52
N LEU A 420 17.01 19.56 11.40
CA LEU A 420 15.73 19.24 12.03
C LEU A 420 15.84 19.30 13.56
N MET A 421 16.89 18.73 14.16
CA MET A 421 17.11 18.77 15.61
C MET A 421 17.35 20.19 16.14
N LEU A 422 17.84 21.11 15.29
CA LEU A 422 18.00 22.53 15.58
C LEU A 422 16.75 23.37 15.27
N GLY A 423 15.66 22.75 14.79
CA GLY A 423 14.39 23.42 14.48
C GLY A 423 14.28 24.01 13.06
N ASP A 424 15.28 23.79 12.20
CA ASP A 424 15.24 24.21 10.79
C ASP A 424 14.69 23.10 9.87
N SER A 425 13.38 22.87 9.95
CA SER A 425 12.70 21.88 9.10
C SER A 425 12.72 22.23 7.61
N LYS A 426 12.85 23.52 7.25
CA LYS A 426 12.89 23.97 5.84
C LYS A 426 14.25 23.66 5.22
N GLY A 427 15.34 23.98 5.92
CA GLY A 427 16.69 23.61 5.51
C GLY A 427 16.88 22.10 5.45
N ALA A 428 16.31 21.37 6.42
CA ALA A 428 16.32 19.91 6.43
C ALA A 428 15.63 19.31 5.19
N LEU A 429 14.44 19.81 4.84
CA LEU A 429 13.71 19.36 3.66
C LEU A 429 14.50 19.64 2.37
N ALA A 430 15.02 20.86 2.22
CA ALA A 430 15.77 21.29 1.03
C ALA A 430 17.02 20.43 0.76
N ALA A 431 17.72 19.99 1.80
CA ALA A 431 18.89 19.13 1.66
C ALA A 431 18.55 17.74 1.07
N LEU A 432 17.33 17.26 1.29
CA LEU A 432 16.86 15.96 0.82
C LEU A 432 15.98 16.04 -0.43
N GLU A 433 15.76 17.20 -1.05
CA GLU A 433 14.89 17.30 -2.24
C GLU A 433 15.48 16.57 -3.47
N ARG A 434 16.80 16.52 -3.61
CA ARG A 434 17.47 15.84 -4.72
C ARG A 434 17.34 14.32 -4.59
N GLU A 435 17.34 13.59 -5.71
CA GLU A 435 17.27 12.13 -5.66
C GLU A 435 18.60 11.53 -5.18
N GLU A 436 19.72 12.17 -5.49
CA GLU A 436 21.05 11.73 -5.07
C GLU A 436 21.24 11.78 -3.55
N SER A 437 20.44 12.59 -2.83
CA SER A 437 20.44 12.64 -1.37
C SER A 437 19.47 11.67 -0.70
N ARG A 438 18.79 10.79 -1.47
CA ARG A 438 17.76 9.87 -0.97
C ARG A 438 17.95 8.44 -1.48
N LYS A 439 19.11 7.85 -1.24
CA LYS A 439 19.43 6.48 -1.68
C LYS A 439 19.24 5.43 -0.59
N SER A 440 19.49 5.76 0.68
CA SER A 440 19.22 4.85 1.79
C SER A 440 17.75 4.91 2.21
N PRO A 441 17.18 3.80 2.71
CA PRO A 441 15.84 3.84 3.30
C PRO A 441 15.71 4.83 4.47
N GLU A 442 16.78 5.05 5.23
CA GLU A 442 16.83 6.01 6.34
C GLU A 442 16.63 7.46 5.88
N SER A 443 17.30 7.88 4.79
CA SER A 443 17.10 9.22 4.23
C SER A 443 15.75 9.39 3.57
N VAL A 444 15.23 8.35 2.92
CA VAL A 444 13.86 8.35 2.38
C VAL A 444 12.83 8.47 3.50
N LEU A 445 13.01 7.78 4.64
CA LEU A 445 12.12 7.88 5.81
C LEU A 445 12.16 9.28 6.44
N LEU A 446 13.35 9.85 6.65
CA LEU A 446 13.50 11.22 7.16
C LEU A 446 12.82 12.23 6.23
N TYR A 447 13.03 12.10 4.91
CA TYR A 447 12.40 12.94 3.91
C TYR A 447 10.87 12.79 3.92
N ALA A 448 10.35 11.56 4.02
CA ALA A 448 8.92 11.30 4.09
C ALA A 448 8.25 11.99 5.30
N ARG A 449 8.91 11.95 6.46
CA ARG A 449 8.47 12.63 7.69
C ARG A 449 8.50 14.15 7.53
N LEU A 450 9.58 14.70 6.96
CA LEU A 450 9.71 16.14 6.69
C LEU A 450 8.62 16.62 5.73
N LEU A 451 8.36 15.91 4.64
CA LEU A 451 7.27 16.20 3.71
C LEU A 451 5.91 16.23 4.39
N TYR A 452 5.63 15.25 5.25
CA TYR A 452 4.38 15.21 6.01
C TYR A 452 4.24 16.43 6.93
N SER A 453 5.30 16.77 7.67
CA SER A 453 5.33 17.94 8.56
C SER A 453 5.18 19.27 7.79
N ALA A 454 5.64 19.33 6.54
CA ALA A 454 5.47 20.46 5.64
C ALA A 454 4.09 20.53 4.96
N GLY A 455 3.16 19.60 5.27
CA GLY A 455 1.83 19.53 4.67
C GLY A 455 1.77 18.88 3.28
N LYS A 456 2.91 18.41 2.74
CA LYS A 456 3.03 17.75 1.44
C LYS A 456 2.66 16.26 1.53
N LYS A 457 1.42 15.98 1.95
CA LYS A 457 0.93 14.62 2.31
C LYS A 457 1.03 13.61 1.15
N ASN A 458 0.74 14.04 -0.08
CA ASN A 458 0.81 13.15 -1.25
C ASN A 458 2.25 12.77 -1.62
N GLU A 459 3.19 13.72 -1.57
CA GLU A 459 4.61 13.44 -1.80
C GLU A 459 5.17 12.52 -0.70
N SER A 460 4.78 12.75 0.56
CA SER A 460 5.13 11.89 1.69
C SER A 460 4.61 10.46 1.48
N LEU A 461 3.36 10.32 1.03
CA LEU A 461 2.73 9.04 0.75
C LEU A 461 3.52 8.23 -0.29
N GLU A 462 4.02 8.87 -1.35
CA GLU A 462 4.85 8.19 -2.35
C GLU A 462 6.16 7.66 -1.76
N GLN A 463 6.79 8.39 -0.86
CA GLN A 463 8.02 7.93 -0.21
C GLN A 463 7.74 6.75 0.73
N PHE A 464 6.66 6.80 1.52
CA PHE A 464 6.29 5.67 2.36
C PHE A 464 5.92 4.42 1.56
N LYS A 465 5.29 4.56 0.39
CA LYS A 465 5.06 3.42 -0.54
C LYS A 465 6.37 2.79 -1.01
N LYS A 466 7.40 3.59 -1.28
CA LYS A 466 8.75 3.07 -1.62
C LYS A 466 9.35 2.30 -0.45
N LEU A 467 9.26 2.83 0.77
CA LEU A 467 9.77 2.17 1.98
C LEU A 467 9.04 0.86 2.30
N ASP A 468 7.73 0.83 2.12
CA ASP A 468 6.90 -0.37 2.27
C ASP A 468 7.30 -1.45 1.24
N ALA A 469 7.50 -1.07 -0.02
CA ALA A 469 7.98 -1.97 -1.06
C ALA A 469 9.39 -2.54 -0.78
N MET A 470 10.22 -1.81 -0.02
CA MET A 470 11.54 -2.25 0.44
C MET A 470 11.49 -3.09 1.73
N ASN A 471 10.31 -3.30 2.34
CA ASN A 471 10.14 -3.92 3.67
C ASN A 471 10.98 -3.23 4.77
N PHE A 472 11.17 -1.90 4.68
CA PHE A 472 11.97 -1.14 5.64
C PHE A 472 11.15 -0.63 6.84
N LEU A 473 9.82 -0.71 6.78
CA LEU A 473 8.96 -0.15 7.83
C LEU A 473 8.99 -1.01 9.11
N ASP A 474 9.58 -0.45 10.15
CA ASP A 474 9.47 -0.95 11.52
C ASP A 474 8.12 -0.58 12.17
N LYS A 475 8.01 -0.84 13.47
CA LYS A 475 6.78 -0.56 14.23
C LYS A 475 6.44 0.93 14.26
N ASP A 476 7.40 1.82 14.47
CA ASP A 476 7.15 3.26 14.59
C ASP A 476 6.88 3.90 13.22
N SER A 477 7.70 3.60 12.22
CA SER A 477 7.51 4.08 10.85
C SER A 477 6.25 3.53 10.19
N SER A 478 5.75 2.35 10.61
CA SER A 478 4.42 1.87 10.23
C SER A 478 3.28 2.73 10.78
N ALA A 479 3.40 3.27 12.01
CA ALA A 479 2.43 4.22 12.53
C ALA A 479 2.47 5.53 11.74
N ASP A 480 3.67 6.03 11.40
CA ASP A 480 3.82 7.23 10.58
C ASP A 480 3.20 7.04 9.19
N TYR A 481 3.42 5.89 8.55
CA TYR A 481 2.78 5.59 7.28
C TYR A 481 1.25 5.55 7.40
N ALA A 482 0.71 4.96 8.48
CA ALA A 482 -0.73 4.96 8.73
C ALA A 482 -1.29 6.38 8.92
N LYS A 483 -0.58 7.27 9.62
CA LYS A 483 -0.94 8.71 9.76
C LYS A 483 -1.03 9.39 8.40
N VAL A 484 -0.06 9.13 7.51
CA VAL A 484 -0.03 9.70 6.15
C VAL A 484 -1.22 9.18 5.33
N LEU A 485 -1.42 7.86 5.30
CA LEU A 485 -2.56 7.22 4.61
C LEU A 485 -3.91 7.77 5.07
N PHE A 486 -4.09 7.90 6.38
CA PHE A 486 -5.30 8.46 6.98
C PHE A 486 -5.53 9.90 6.51
N SER A 487 -4.48 10.73 6.54
CA SER A 487 -4.56 12.14 6.14
C SER A 487 -4.85 12.34 4.64
N CYS A 488 -4.56 11.34 3.82
CA CYS A 488 -4.90 11.29 2.38
C CYS A 488 -6.26 10.66 2.11
N GLY A 489 -7.00 10.22 3.13
CA GLY A 489 -8.34 9.63 3.00
C GLY A 489 -8.37 8.11 2.77
N TYR A 490 -7.23 7.42 2.79
CA TYR A 490 -7.14 5.98 2.54
C TYR A 490 -7.41 5.14 3.81
N MET A 491 -8.61 5.25 4.39
CA MET A 491 -8.96 4.71 5.71
C MET A 491 -8.71 3.19 5.86
N LYS A 492 -9.05 2.38 4.84
CA LYS A 492 -8.82 0.92 4.88
C LYS A 492 -7.33 0.56 4.87
N ALA A 493 -6.52 1.31 4.12
CA ALA A 493 -5.08 1.09 4.06
C ALA A 493 -4.41 1.56 5.36
N ALA A 494 -4.82 2.72 5.89
CA ALA A 494 -4.36 3.22 7.18
C ALA A 494 -4.67 2.23 8.32
N LEU A 495 -5.86 1.62 8.32
CA LEU A 495 -6.21 0.57 9.28
C LEU A 495 -5.28 -0.64 9.17
N ARG A 496 -5.05 -1.16 7.95
CA ARG A 496 -4.14 -2.29 7.74
C ARG A 496 -2.75 -1.98 8.24
N GLN A 497 -2.21 -0.81 7.89
CA GLN A 497 -0.84 -0.45 8.28
C GLN A 497 -0.68 -0.23 9.78
N SER A 498 -1.64 0.47 10.41
CA SER A 498 -1.57 0.78 11.85
C SER A 498 -1.63 -0.48 12.73
N LEU A 499 -2.33 -1.53 12.29
CA LEU A 499 -2.38 -2.82 13.00
C LEU A 499 -1.00 -3.48 13.14
N PHE A 500 -0.07 -3.26 12.19
CA PHE A 500 1.29 -3.81 12.27
C PHE A 500 2.18 -3.09 13.28
N SER A 501 1.95 -1.80 13.51
CA SER A 501 2.79 -0.97 14.37
C SER A 501 2.82 -1.48 15.83
N ASN A 502 1.65 -1.79 16.40
CA ASN A 502 1.50 -2.16 17.81
C ASN A 502 2.17 -1.18 18.82
N THR A 503 2.25 0.10 18.47
CA THR A 503 2.67 1.22 19.33
C THR A 503 1.44 2.01 19.80
N PRO A 504 1.53 2.92 20.80
CA PRO A 504 0.43 3.81 21.15
C PRO A 504 -0.08 4.60 19.94
N ASP A 505 0.81 5.19 19.14
CA ASP A 505 0.43 5.92 17.93
C ASP A 505 -0.25 5.02 16.90
N GLY A 506 0.26 3.79 16.74
CA GLY A 506 -0.38 2.75 15.95
C GLY A 506 -1.81 2.46 16.43
N TRP A 507 -2.01 2.23 17.73
CA TRP A 507 -3.34 1.97 18.30
C TRP A 507 -4.30 3.14 18.11
N TYR A 508 -3.83 4.38 18.33
CA TYR A 508 -4.63 5.57 18.06
C TYR A 508 -5.06 5.64 16.59
N MET A 509 -4.13 5.39 15.65
CA MET A 509 -4.44 5.39 14.22
C MET A 509 -5.35 4.23 13.80
N THR A 510 -5.19 3.05 14.38
CA THR A 510 -6.11 1.91 14.19
C THR A 510 -7.51 2.31 14.64
N ALA A 511 -7.63 2.88 15.84
CA ALA A 511 -8.90 3.29 16.40
C ALA A 511 -9.59 4.37 15.56
N LEU A 512 -8.85 5.42 15.18
CA LEU A 512 -9.37 6.53 14.38
C LEU A 512 -9.76 6.10 12.95
N SER A 513 -8.99 5.21 12.34
CA SER A 513 -9.32 4.65 11.02
C SER A 513 -10.58 3.79 11.09
N SER A 514 -10.72 2.94 12.11
CA SER A 514 -11.92 2.14 12.36
C SER A 514 -13.14 3.01 12.66
N PHE A 515 -12.97 4.09 13.43
CA PHE A 515 -14.05 5.05 13.71
C PHE A 515 -14.63 5.64 12.42
N ASN A 516 -13.76 6.08 11.50
CA ASN A 516 -14.18 6.63 10.21
C ASN A 516 -14.80 5.58 9.27
N LEU A 517 -14.50 4.30 9.50
CA LEU A 517 -15.12 3.17 8.80
C LEU A 517 -16.41 2.67 9.48
N ALA A 518 -16.87 3.32 10.54
CA ALA A 518 -18.00 2.90 11.39
C ALA A 518 -17.83 1.49 12.00
N ASP A 519 -16.59 1.00 12.12
CA ASP A 519 -16.27 -0.20 12.88
C ASP A 519 -16.09 0.16 14.37
N TRP A 520 -17.24 0.35 15.03
CA TRP A 520 -17.30 0.84 16.41
C TRP A 520 -16.59 -0.10 17.40
N ARG A 521 -16.61 -1.42 17.14
CA ARG A 521 -16.02 -2.42 18.02
C ARG A 521 -14.49 -2.37 17.99
N THR A 522 -13.89 -2.27 16.81
CA THR A 522 -12.43 -2.12 16.69
C THR A 522 -12.00 -0.74 17.17
N SER A 523 -12.76 0.31 16.84
CA SER A 523 -12.51 1.68 17.29
C SER A 523 -12.44 1.76 18.82
N GLU A 524 -13.47 1.28 19.52
CA GLU A 524 -13.51 1.23 20.98
C GLU A 524 -12.31 0.50 21.57
N LYS A 525 -12.03 -0.71 21.09
CA LYS A 525 -10.97 -1.57 21.63
C LYS A 525 -9.61 -0.87 21.60
N TYR A 526 -9.27 -0.25 20.47
CA TYR A 526 -7.95 0.37 20.30
C TYR A 526 -7.85 1.76 20.93
N PHE A 527 -8.94 2.53 21.04
CA PHE A 527 -8.91 3.75 21.86
C PHE A 527 -8.76 3.42 23.35
N SER A 528 -9.47 2.41 23.86
CA SER A 528 -9.28 1.93 25.24
C SER A 528 -7.83 1.52 25.50
N LYS A 529 -7.24 0.73 24.58
CA LYS A 529 -5.83 0.35 24.65
C LYS A 529 -4.87 1.54 24.63
N TYR A 530 -5.16 2.56 23.81
CA TYR A 530 -4.38 3.80 23.77
C TYR A 530 -4.43 4.54 25.11
N ILE A 531 -5.61 4.70 25.69
CA ILE A 531 -5.81 5.37 26.98
C ILE A 531 -5.09 4.61 28.11
N GLU A 532 -5.23 3.28 28.14
CA GLU A 532 -4.60 2.40 29.14
C GLU A 532 -3.06 2.38 29.05
N SER A 533 -2.49 2.72 27.90
CA SER A 533 -1.04 2.76 27.69
C SER A 533 -0.32 3.85 28.49
N GLY A 534 -1.06 4.82 29.03
CA GLY A 534 -0.48 6.00 29.69
C GLY A 534 0.05 7.06 28.73
N ALA A 535 -0.23 6.94 27.42
CA ALA A 535 -0.02 8.02 26.47
C ALA A 535 -0.71 9.31 26.96
N LYS A 536 -0.07 10.46 26.76
CA LYS A 536 -0.60 11.77 27.18
C LYS A 536 -1.12 12.59 26.01
N GLU A 537 -0.48 12.42 24.86
CA GLU A 537 -0.88 13.06 23.61
C GLU A 537 -2.25 12.52 23.18
N ASN A 538 -3.08 13.33 22.52
CA ASN A 538 -4.40 12.95 21.98
C ASN A 538 -5.42 12.25 22.93
N VAL A 539 -5.14 12.13 24.23
CA VAL A 539 -6.03 11.48 25.21
C VAL A 539 -7.44 12.08 25.23
N PRO A 540 -7.65 13.41 25.17
CA PRO A 540 -9.00 13.97 25.11
C PRO A 540 -9.77 13.46 23.89
N TYR A 541 -9.15 13.47 22.70
CA TYR A 541 -9.76 12.94 21.47
C TYR A 541 -10.08 11.46 21.61
N ALA A 542 -9.14 10.66 22.13
CA ALA A 542 -9.34 9.23 22.34
C ALA A 542 -10.49 8.93 23.32
N LEU A 543 -10.60 9.66 24.43
CA LEU A 543 -11.69 9.52 25.40
C LEU A 543 -13.05 9.81 24.77
N PHE A 544 -13.17 10.91 24.03
CA PHE A 544 -14.40 11.26 23.34
C PHE A 544 -14.79 10.20 22.30
N TYR A 545 -13.89 9.84 21.39
CA TYR A 545 -14.19 8.88 20.33
C TYR A 545 -14.40 7.46 20.86
N CYS A 546 -13.74 7.06 21.95
CA CYS A 546 -14.04 5.82 22.67
C CYS A 546 -15.45 5.84 23.24
N GLY A 547 -15.80 6.90 23.99
CA GLY A 547 -17.14 7.09 24.54
C GLY A 547 -18.24 7.09 23.47
N TYR A 548 -18.01 7.76 22.34
CA TYR A 548 -18.91 7.76 21.20
C TYR A 548 -19.04 6.38 20.55
N SER A 549 -17.93 5.65 20.38
CA SER A 549 -17.95 4.29 19.82
C SER A 549 -18.78 3.35 20.69
N ARG A 550 -18.62 3.43 22.02
CA ARG A 550 -19.44 2.67 22.99
C ARG A 550 -20.92 3.04 22.94
N TYR A 551 -21.23 4.32 22.78
CA TYR A 551 -22.61 4.77 22.58
C TYR A 551 -23.22 4.13 21.32
N LYS A 552 -22.49 4.08 20.20
CA LYS A 552 -22.95 3.42 18.97
C LYS A 552 -23.09 1.90 19.09
N LEU A 553 -22.38 1.27 20.02
CA LEU A 553 -22.54 -0.14 20.36
C LEU A 553 -23.71 -0.41 21.32
N GLY A 554 -24.36 0.63 21.87
CA GLY A 554 -25.41 0.50 22.88
C GLY A 554 -24.89 0.28 24.31
N GLU A 555 -23.57 0.41 24.53
CA GLU A 555 -22.92 0.23 25.83
C GLU A 555 -23.04 1.51 26.69
N ASN A 556 -24.27 1.92 26.97
CA ASN A 556 -24.58 3.26 27.49
C ASN A 556 -23.89 3.60 28.83
N LEU A 557 -23.79 2.67 29.78
CA LEU A 557 -23.12 2.93 31.07
C LEU A 557 -21.62 3.20 30.88
N SER A 558 -20.95 2.38 30.08
CA SER A 558 -19.51 2.51 29.79
C SER A 558 -19.22 3.75 28.94
N ALA A 559 -20.11 4.07 27.99
CA ALA A 559 -20.07 5.30 27.20
C ALA A 559 -20.17 6.54 28.09
N TYR A 560 -21.16 6.56 29.00
CA TYR A 560 -21.38 7.66 29.94
C TYR A 560 -20.16 7.89 30.83
N LYS A 561 -19.54 6.82 31.35
CA LYS A 561 -18.34 6.94 32.19
C LYS A 561 -17.19 7.66 31.46
N MET A 562 -16.93 7.31 30.20
CA MET A 562 -15.85 7.92 29.42
C MET A 562 -16.16 9.38 29.05
N LEU A 563 -17.40 9.67 28.66
CA LEU A 563 -17.82 11.03 28.29
C LEU A 563 -17.93 11.96 29.50
N SER A 564 -18.37 11.46 30.66
CA SER A 564 -18.39 12.23 31.91
C SER A 564 -16.97 12.51 32.42
N GLU A 565 -16.03 11.56 32.27
CA GLU A 565 -14.61 11.83 32.54
C GLU A 565 -14.05 12.91 31.60
N PHE A 566 -14.34 12.82 30.30
CA PHE A 566 -13.92 13.83 29.33
C PHE A 566 -14.42 15.22 29.72
N THR A 567 -15.72 15.36 29.96
CA THR A 567 -16.36 16.66 30.24
C THR A 567 -15.95 17.24 31.59
N GLY A 568 -15.62 16.39 32.57
CA GLY A 568 -15.10 16.84 33.86
C GLY A 568 -13.64 17.31 33.84
N ARG A 569 -12.79 16.71 32.98
CA ARG A 569 -11.35 16.99 32.94
C ARG A 569 -10.94 17.98 31.83
N TYR A 570 -11.72 18.05 30.76
CA TYR A 570 -11.38 18.79 29.53
C TYR A 570 -12.55 19.69 29.10
N SER A 571 -13.08 20.50 30.01
CA SER A 571 -14.23 21.39 29.79
C SER A 571 -14.02 22.41 28.67
N ASP A 572 -12.78 22.83 28.43
CA ASP A 572 -12.42 23.88 27.47
C ASP A 572 -11.93 23.30 26.12
N HIS A 573 -11.97 21.97 25.95
CA HIS A 573 -11.51 21.29 24.74
C HIS A 573 -12.46 21.55 23.56
N PRO A 574 -11.99 21.60 22.30
CA PRO A 574 -12.86 21.80 21.12
C PRO A 574 -14.02 20.81 20.97
N LEU A 575 -13.92 19.64 21.59
CA LEU A 575 -14.97 18.60 21.59
C LEU A 575 -15.87 18.63 22.85
N ALA A 576 -15.72 19.62 23.74
CA ALA A 576 -16.50 19.71 24.97
C ALA A 576 -18.00 19.85 24.73
N TRP A 577 -18.38 20.63 23.72
CA TRP A 577 -19.78 20.71 23.29
C TRP A 577 -20.29 19.34 22.84
N ASN A 578 -19.59 18.67 21.91
CA ASN A 578 -19.99 17.35 21.40
C ASN A 578 -20.05 16.30 22.51
N ALA A 579 -19.08 16.31 23.43
CA ALA A 579 -19.03 15.37 24.54
C ALA A 579 -20.22 15.55 25.49
N ASN A 580 -20.60 16.79 25.80
CA ASN A 580 -21.79 17.07 26.61
C ASN A 580 -23.09 16.68 25.90
N MET A 581 -23.21 16.95 24.59
CA MET A 581 -24.37 16.53 23.79
C MET A 581 -24.56 15.01 23.82
N VAL A 582 -23.48 14.24 23.62
CA VAL A 582 -23.54 12.78 23.64
C VAL A 582 -23.75 12.26 25.06
N ALA A 583 -23.07 12.83 26.06
CA ALA A 583 -23.25 12.45 27.47
C ALA A 583 -24.69 12.64 27.95
N ALA A 584 -25.34 13.75 27.57
CA ALA A 584 -26.74 14.01 27.88
C ALA A 584 -27.68 12.95 27.28
N ASN A 585 -27.51 12.63 25.99
CA ASN A 585 -28.30 11.60 25.32
C ASN A 585 -28.11 10.21 25.95
N VAL A 586 -26.86 9.84 26.26
CA VAL A 586 -26.53 8.57 26.89
C VAL A 586 -27.11 8.50 28.31
N ALA A 587 -27.03 9.59 29.08
CA ALA A 587 -27.61 9.66 30.42
C ALA A 587 -29.15 9.57 30.38
N ALA A 588 -29.80 10.24 29.43
CA ALA A 588 -31.24 10.17 29.22
C ALA A 588 -31.69 8.74 28.83
N ALA A 589 -30.93 8.07 27.95
CA ALA A 589 -31.18 6.66 27.59
C ALA A 589 -31.02 5.70 28.78
N ASN A 590 -30.26 6.08 29.80
CA ASN A 590 -30.12 5.35 31.06
C ASN A 590 -31.12 5.82 32.15
N SER A 591 -32.10 6.67 31.80
CA SER A 591 -33.06 7.28 32.74
C SER A 591 -32.43 8.12 33.86
N ASN A 592 -31.16 8.52 33.72
CA ASN A 592 -30.46 9.42 34.65
C ASN A 592 -30.71 10.87 34.24
N TYR A 593 -31.96 11.32 34.38
CA TYR A 593 -32.42 12.60 33.84
C TYR A 593 -31.74 13.83 34.46
N ASP A 594 -31.34 13.80 35.73
CA ASP A 594 -30.66 14.94 36.36
C ASP A 594 -29.25 15.18 35.77
N GLU A 595 -28.48 14.10 35.58
CA GLU A 595 -27.18 14.18 34.90
C GLU A 595 -27.34 14.53 33.41
N ALA A 596 -28.37 13.99 32.76
CA ALA A 596 -28.69 14.32 31.38
C ALA A 596 -28.97 15.82 31.23
N ALA A 597 -29.76 16.40 32.14
CA ALA A 597 -30.09 17.81 32.16
C ALA A 597 -28.84 18.66 32.38
N ARG A 598 -28.01 18.30 33.37
CA ARG A 598 -26.74 18.98 33.64
C ARG A 598 -25.83 19.02 32.40
N HIS A 599 -25.68 17.90 31.70
CA HIS A 599 -24.89 17.85 30.48
C HIS A 599 -25.51 18.65 29.33
N ALA A 600 -26.85 18.61 29.16
CA ALA A 600 -27.52 19.38 28.12
C ALA A 600 -27.41 20.90 28.35
N GLU A 601 -27.51 21.35 29.61
CA GLU A 601 -27.29 22.76 29.99
C GLU A 601 -25.83 23.19 29.76
N ASN A 602 -24.87 22.32 30.09
CA ASN A 602 -23.46 22.58 29.78
C ASN A 602 -23.21 22.69 28.27
N ALA A 603 -23.83 21.84 27.45
CA ALA A 603 -23.75 21.95 26.00
C ALA A 603 -24.32 23.29 25.50
N LEU A 604 -25.42 23.77 26.09
CA LEU A 604 -25.99 25.07 25.75
C LEU A 604 -25.04 26.23 26.09
N ASN A 605 -24.37 26.16 27.23
CA ASN A 605 -23.38 27.17 27.66
C ASN A 605 -22.10 27.17 26.82
N LEU A 606 -21.69 26.00 26.30
CA LEU A 606 -20.47 25.81 25.50
C LEU A 606 -20.68 26.03 23.99
N SER A 607 -21.90 26.34 23.55
CA SER A 607 -22.23 26.49 22.14
C SER A 607 -21.53 27.72 21.53
N ASN A 608 -20.78 27.52 20.45
CA ASN A 608 -20.00 28.56 19.77
C ASN A 608 -20.63 29.04 18.46
N SER A 609 -21.62 28.33 17.95
CA SER A 609 -22.40 28.72 16.77
C SER A 609 -23.91 28.74 17.06
N ASP A 610 -24.67 29.46 16.23
CA ASP A 610 -26.13 29.48 16.34
C ASP A 610 -26.71 28.07 16.17
N GLU A 611 -26.16 27.25 15.26
CA GLU A 611 -26.60 25.87 15.06
C GLU A 611 -26.35 24.98 16.29
N GLU A 612 -25.15 25.04 16.88
CA GLU A 612 -24.85 24.32 18.13
C GLU A 612 -25.79 24.73 19.25
N LYS A 613 -26.07 26.03 19.37
CA LYS A 613 -26.96 26.59 20.39
C LYS A 613 -28.39 26.11 20.20
N GLN A 614 -28.89 26.11 18.97
CA GLN A 614 -30.21 25.59 18.62
C GLN A 614 -30.33 24.10 18.95
N ASN A 615 -29.33 23.30 18.58
CA ASN A 615 -29.28 21.86 18.87
C ASN A 615 -29.24 21.59 20.39
N ALA A 616 -28.49 22.39 21.16
CA ALA A 616 -28.43 22.27 22.60
C ALA A 616 -29.75 22.67 23.29
N TYR A 617 -30.45 23.71 22.81
CA TYR A 617 -31.79 24.07 23.30
C TYR A 617 -32.78 22.92 23.12
N VAL A 618 -32.81 22.32 21.92
CA VAL A 618 -33.72 21.20 21.63
C VAL A 618 -33.40 20.00 22.50
N LEU A 619 -32.12 19.65 22.66
CA LEU A 619 -31.71 18.53 23.52
C LEU A 619 -32.05 18.78 24.99
N CYS A 620 -31.80 19.98 25.49
CA CYS A 620 -32.10 20.32 26.88
C CYS A 620 -33.61 20.26 27.15
N ALA A 621 -34.43 20.81 26.24
CA ALA A 621 -35.88 20.73 26.34
C ALA A 621 -36.41 19.28 26.23
N SER A 622 -35.84 18.45 25.35
CA SER A 622 -36.26 17.05 25.22
C SER A 622 -35.91 16.26 26.47
N VAL A 623 -34.72 16.45 27.05
CA VAL A 623 -34.31 15.80 28.30
C VAL A 623 -35.25 16.17 29.45
N TYR A 624 -35.60 17.45 29.59
CA TYR A 624 -36.56 17.89 30.60
C TYR A 624 -37.97 17.34 30.36
N SER A 625 -38.40 17.27 29.09
CA SER A 625 -39.69 16.66 28.71
C SER A 625 -39.75 15.18 29.06
N ASP A 626 -38.69 14.41 28.75
CA ASP A 626 -38.60 12.98 29.08
C ASP A 626 -38.58 12.75 30.60
N ALA A 627 -37.97 13.67 31.35
CA ALA A 627 -38.00 13.72 32.80
C ALA A 627 -39.37 14.13 33.39
N ARG A 628 -40.36 14.44 32.54
CA ARG A 628 -41.68 15.02 32.91
C ARG A 628 -41.60 16.37 33.63
N ARG A 629 -40.49 17.08 33.49
CA ARG A 629 -40.26 18.43 34.03
C ARG A 629 -40.63 19.46 32.97
N TYR A 630 -41.92 19.52 32.62
CA TYR A 630 -42.41 20.35 31.51
C TYR A 630 -42.12 21.84 31.68
N ASP A 631 -42.23 22.38 32.90
CA ASP A 631 -41.96 23.79 33.19
C ASP A 631 -40.49 24.16 32.93
N ASP A 632 -39.55 23.26 33.22
CA ASP A 632 -38.13 23.46 32.92
C ASP A 632 -37.87 23.43 31.41
N ALA A 633 -38.47 22.47 30.69
CA ALA A 633 -38.38 22.39 29.23
C ALA A 633 -38.90 23.68 28.57
N ILE A 634 -40.04 24.19 29.06
CA ILE A 634 -40.65 25.44 28.58
C ILE A 634 -39.74 26.64 28.90
N ARG A 635 -39.19 26.71 30.11
CA ARG A 635 -38.26 27.77 30.52
C ARG A 635 -37.05 27.84 29.60
N VAL A 636 -36.44 26.70 29.28
CA VAL A 636 -35.29 26.61 28.38
C VAL A 636 -35.62 27.14 26.98
N LEU A 637 -36.78 26.78 26.42
CA LEU A 637 -37.21 27.24 25.09
C LEU A 637 -37.79 28.65 25.08
N SER A 638 -38.08 29.24 26.24
CA SER A 638 -38.77 30.54 26.33
C SER A 638 -37.97 31.68 25.72
N GLU A 639 -36.64 31.64 25.78
CA GLU A 639 -35.80 32.68 25.20
C GLU A 639 -35.72 32.60 23.67
N PRO A 640 -35.37 31.46 23.05
CA PRO A 640 -35.41 31.38 21.58
C PRO A 640 -36.82 31.64 21.03
N ALA A 641 -37.87 31.25 21.76
CA ALA A 641 -39.27 31.49 21.37
C ALA A 641 -39.67 32.98 21.22
N LYS A 642 -38.90 33.93 21.79
CA LYS A 642 -39.17 35.37 21.63
C LYS A 642 -38.79 35.91 20.24
N LYS A 643 -37.94 35.19 19.52
CA LYS A 643 -37.50 35.59 18.18
C LYS A 643 -38.55 35.22 17.12
N ASN A 644 -38.63 36.05 16.09
CA ASN A 644 -39.48 35.82 14.92
C ASN A 644 -38.65 35.28 13.74
N ASP A 645 -37.78 34.33 14.04
CA ASP A 645 -37.04 33.54 13.06
C ASP A 645 -37.55 32.08 13.08
N ASP A 646 -37.07 31.27 12.14
CA ASP A 646 -37.50 29.86 11.98
C ASP A 646 -37.35 29.07 13.30
N PHE A 647 -36.23 29.24 14.00
CA PHE A 647 -35.99 28.55 15.27
C PHE A 647 -36.89 29.05 16.41
N GLY A 648 -37.19 30.35 16.47
CA GLY A 648 -38.12 30.90 17.45
C GLY A 648 -39.55 30.41 17.22
N ILE A 649 -39.99 30.27 15.97
CA ILE A 649 -41.27 29.66 15.61
C ILE A 649 -41.29 28.18 16.02
N ARG A 650 -40.24 27.42 15.69
CA ARG A 650 -40.09 26.01 16.09
C ARG A 650 -40.09 25.85 17.62
N SER A 651 -39.45 26.76 18.34
CA SER A 651 -39.42 26.77 19.81
C SER A 651 -40.82 27.03 20.38
N ARG A 652 -41.57 28.01 19.85
CA ARG A 652 -42.98 28.24 20.22
C ARG A 652 -43.85 27.00 19.95
N TYR A 653 -43.63 26.34 18.82
CA TYR A 653 -44.37 25.12 18.45
C TYR A 653 -44.09 23.99 19.45
N GLN A 654 -42.82 23.76 19.81
CA GLN A 654 -42.43 22.77 20.82
C GLN A 654 -43.01 23.10 22.20
N ILE A 655 -42.98 24.37 22.63
CA ILE A 655 -43.62 24.81 23.89
C ILE A 655 -45.12 24.51 23.86
N ALA A 656 -45.81 24.78 22.75
CA ALA A 656 -47.23 24.49 22.61
C ALA A 656 -47.51 22.98 22.74
N GLN A 657 -46.66 22.12 22.17
CA GLN A 657 -46.75 20.66 22.35
C GLN A 657 -46.49 20.24 23.79
N LEU A 658 -45.53 20.85 24.48
CA LEU A 658 -45.26 20.59 25.90
C LEU A 658 -46.48 20.94 26.77
N TYR A 659 -47.11 22.09 26.52
CA TYR A 659 -48.38 22.43 27.20
C TYR A 659 -49.51 21.46 26.87
N ALA A 660 -49.60 20.96 25.64
CA ALA A 660 -50.59 19.95 25.27
C ALA A 660 -50.36 18.64 26.06
N THR A 661 -49.10 18.20 26.15
CA THR A 661 -48.73 16.97 26.88
C THR A 661 -48.92 17.12 28.39
N SER A 662 -48.69 18.32 28.93
CA SER A 662 -48.93 18.62 30.35
C SER A 662 -50.41 18.85 30.69
N GLY A 663 -51.31 18.85 29.70
CA GLY A 663 -52.76 19.07 29.88
C GLY A 663 -53.20 20.54 29.93
N ASN A 664 -52.28 21.49 29.72
CA ASN A 664 -52.57 22.92 29.72
C ASN A 664 -53.09 23.39 28.34
N LEU A 665 -54.32 22.97 28.01
CA LEU A 665 -54.91 23.17 26.68
C LEU A 665 -54.98 24.65 26.26
N SER A 666 -55.36 25.54 27.19
CA SER A 666 -55.50 26.98 26.89
C SER A 666 -54.18 27.64 26.49
N GLU A 667 -53.09 27.33 27.20
CA GLU A 667 -51.75 27.89 26.89
C GLU A 667 -51.20 27.33 25.58
N SER A 668 -51.45 26.03 25.34
CA SER A 668 -51.12 25.38 24.07
C SER A 668 -51.86 26.03 22.89
N ASP A 669 -53.18 26.21 22.99
CA ASP A 669 -54.00 26.87 21.97
C ASP A 669 -53.54 28.32 21.71
N ALA A 670 -53.22 29.07 22.77
CA ALA A 670 -52.75 30.44 22.67
C ALA A 670 -51.42 30.55 21.89
N LEU A 671 -50.47 29.62 22.12
CA LEU A 671 -49.22 29.59 21.39
C LEU A 671 -49.37 29.14 19.94
N PHE A 672 -50.16 28.10 19.68
CA PHE A 672 -50.47 27.71 18.30
C PHE A 672 -51.22 28.82 17.55
N ALA A 673 -52.12 29.56 18.21
CA ALA A 673 -52.78 30.72 17.65
C ALA A 673 -51.79 31.84 17.29
N LYS A 674 -50.76 32.07 18.13
CA LYS A 674 -49.69 33.02 17.80
C LYS A 674 -48.93 32.59 16.55
N ILE A 675 -48.58 31.31 16.41
CA ILE A 675 -47.87 30.77 15.22
C ILE A 675 -48.76 30.88 13.98
N GLN A 676 -50.03 30.50 14.07
CA GLN A 676 -51.01 30.60 12.99
C GLN A 676 -51.16 32.05 12.46
N ASN A 677 -51.01 33.05 13.33
CA ASN A 677 -51.15 34.47 12.98
C ASN A 677 -49.82 35.16 12.63
N ASP A 678 -48.70 34.45 12.73
CA ASP A 678 -47.38 34.98 12.43
C ASP A 678 -47.08 34.84 10.94
N SER A 679 -46.90 35.96 10.24
CA SER A 679 -46.60 35.97 8.80
C SER A 679 -45.25 35.31 8.47
N SER A 680 -44.34 35.23 9.43
CA SER A 680 -43.04 34.56 9.26
C SER A 680 -43.11 33.04 9.45
N ALA A 681 -44.22 32.49 9.95
CA ALA A 681 -44.35 31.07 10.28
C ALA A 681 -44.43 30.13 9.07
N GLY A 682 -44.67 30.64 7.86
CA GLY A 682 -44.70 29.84 6.64
C GLY A 682 -45.57 28.58 6.79
N ASN A 683 -44.98 27.41 6.54
CA ASN A 683 -45.68 26.11 6.65
C ASN A 683 -46.13 25.77 8.09
N PHE A 684 -45.47 26.30 9.12
CA PHE A 684 -45.90 26.09 10.51
C PHE A 684 -47.24 26.77 10.81
N ALA A 685 -47.63 27.82 10.07
CA ALA A 685 -48.90 28.50 10.30
C ALA A 685 -50.11 27.59 10.02
N ASP A 686 -50.03 26.83 8.91
CA ASP A 686 -51.03 25.84 8.50
C ASP A 686 -51.12 24.71 9.53
N GLU A 687 -49.98 24.08 9.82
CA GLU A 687 -49.93 22.98 10.79
C GLU A 687 -50.37 23.40 12.20
N ALA A 688 -49.87 24.52 12.72
CA ALA A 688 -50.26 25.01 14.04
C ALA A 688 -51.77 25.23 14.13
N SER A 689 -52.39 25.78 13.08
CA SER A 689 -53.84 25.99 13.05
C SER A 689 -54.63 24.68 13.09
N TYR A 690 -54.14 23.63 12.44
CA TYR A 690 -54.74 22.29 12.52
C TYR A 690 -54.56 21.67 13.91
N ARG A 691 -53.36 21.78 14.48
CA ARG A 691 -53.04 21.27 15.84
C ARG A 691 -53.94 21.84 16.92
N ARG A 692 -54.42 23.08 16.76
CA ARG A 692 -55.41 23.68 17.68
C ARG A 692 -56.71 22.87 17.75
N GLY A 693 -57.22 22.39 16.62
CA GLY A 693 -58.40 21.52 16.60
C GLY A 693 -58.11 20.13 17.16
N GLU A 694 -56.98 19.55 16.78
CA GLU A 694 -56.55 18.21 17.23
C GLU A 694 -56.34 18.16 18.75
N LEU A 695 -55.83 19.25 19.33
CA LEU A 695 -55.65 19.44 20.77
C LEU A 695 -56.97 19.22 21.53
N TYR A 696 -58.02 19.97 21.16
CA TYR A 696 -59.32 19.86 21.81
C TYR A 696 -60.05 18.57 21.46
N TYR A 697 -59.87 18.04 20.24
CA TYR A 697 -60.43 16.74 19.85
C TYR A 697 -59.87 15.62 20.73
N SER A 698 -58.55 15.61 20.95
CA SER A 698 -57.86 14.64 21.81
C SER A 698 -58.30 14.75 23.28
N ALA A 699 -58.60 15.98 23.73
CA ALA A 699 -59.18 16.25 25.04
C ALA A 699 -60.68 15.89 25.15
N LYS A 700 -61.30 15.41 24.05
CA LYS A 700 -62.75 15.14 23.92
C LYS A 700 -63.63 16.38 24.10
N GLU A 701 -63.05 17.57 23.99
CA GLU A 701 -63.77 18.84 23.95
C GLU A 701 -64.25 19.12 22.52
N TYR A 702 -65.19 18.30 22.05
CA TYR A 702 -65.64 18.30 20.65
C TYR A 702 -66.18 19.66 20.18
N ALA A 703 -66.78 20.46 21.06
CA ALA A 703 -67.30 21.78 20.69
C ALA A 703 -66.18 22.78 20.37
N SER A 704 -65.13 22.80 21.19
CA SER A 704 -63.92 23.57 20.96
C SER A 704 -63.18 23.07 19.73
N ALA A 705 -63.09 21.75 19.55
CA ALA A 705 -62.47 21.12 18.38
C ALA A 705 -63.15 21.56 17.07
N ILE A 706 -64.48 21.49 17.00
CA ILE A 706 -65.26 21.98 15.85
C ILE A 706 -64.93 23.44 15.57
N SER A 707 -64.96 24.30 16.60
CA SER A 707 -64.67 25.73 16.44
C SER A 707 -63.28 25.97 15.84
N ARG A 708 -62.24 25.27 16.32
CA ARG A 708 -60.86 25.45 15.86
C ARG A 708 -60.61 24.84 14.48
N PHE A 709 -61.15 23.66 14.19
CA PHE A 709 -61.08 23.10 12.84
C PHE A 709 -61.85 23.94 11.82
N SER A 710 -62.99 24.54 12.19
CA SER A 710 -63.72 25.45 11.30
C SER A 710 -62.93 26.74 11.05
N GLU A 711 -62.22 27.23 12.05
CA GLU A 711 -61.27 28.35 11.89
C GLU A 711 -60.14 27.99 10.92
N TYR A 712 -59.58 26.79 11.04
CA TYR A 712 -58.58 26.25 10.11
C TYR A 712 -59.13 26.19 8.68
N GLN A 713 -60.31 25.61 8.45
CA GLN A 713 -60.93 25.52 7.11
C GLN A 713 -61.09 26.90 6.47
N LYS A 714 -61.51 27.89 7.26
CA LYS A 714 -61.71 29.27 6.77
C LYS A 714 -60.38 29.95 6.42
N LYS A 715 -59.34 29.74 7.23
CA LYS A 715 -58.06 30.44 7.08
C LYS A 715 -57.14 29.75 6.06
N PHE A 716 -57.20 28.43 5.97
CA PHE A 716 -56.38 27.60 5.08
C PHE A 716 -57.28 26.74 4.18
N PRO A 717 -58.07 27.34 3.26
CA PRO A 717 -59.01 26.62 2.38
C PRO A 717 -58.33 25.70 1.35
N ARG A 718 -56.99 25.70 1.29
CA ARG A 718 -56.16 24.78 0.50
C ARG A 718 -55.01 24.21 1.36
N GLY A 719 -55.16 24.22 2.68
CA GLY A 719 -54.16 23.74 3.63
C GLY A 719 -54.01 22.22 3.57
N LYS A 720 -52.85 21.73 4.00
CA LYS A 720 -52.47 20.31 3.88
C LYS A 720 -53.40 19.38 4.67
N PHE A 721 -53.97 19.86 5.77
CA PHE A 721 -54.82 19.11 6.69
C PHE A 721 -56.32 19.42 6.51
N LEU A 722 -56.73 19.95 5.36
CA LEU A 722 -58.12 20.34 5.12
C LEU A 722 -59.09 19.18 5.18
N ASP A 723 -58.76 18.07 4.53
CA ASP A 723 -59.58 16.87 4.56
C ASP A 723 -59.67 16.26 5.97
N ALA A 724 -58.54 16.23 6.70
CA ALA A 724 -58.49 15.83 8.10
C ALA A 724 -59.37 16.74 8.98
N ALA A 725 -59.29 18.07 8.81
CA ALA A 725 -60.10 19.01 9.57
C ALA A 725 -61.60 18.81 9.31
N VAL A 726 -62.02 18.63 8.04
CA VAL A 726 -63.42 18.30 7.68
C VAL A 726 -63.85 16.99 8.34
N TYR A 727 -63.01 15.95 8.27
CA TYR A 727 -63.26 14.65 8.90
C TYR A 727 -63.47 14.79 10.41
N TYR A 728 -62.55 15.45 11.11
CA TYR A 728 -62.64 15.60 12.56
C TYR A 728 -63.76 16.54 13.01
N ILE A 729 -64.20 17.50 12.18
CA ILE A 729 -65.43 18.24 12.42
C ILE A 729 -66.64 17.31 12.35
N ALA A 730 -66.74 16.50 11.30
CA ALA A 730 -67.82 15.54 11.11
C ALA A 730 -67.88 14.53 12.28
N ASP A 731 -66.73 13.99 12.67
CA ASP A 731 -66.61 13.07 13.79
C ASP A 731 -66.96 13.74 15.12
N SER A 732 -66.47 14.96 15.36
CA SER A 732 -66.84 15.73 16.56
C SER A 732 -68.35 15.98 16.65
N TYR A 733 -69.04 16.24 15.53
CA TYR A 733 -70.50 16.34 15.51
C TYR A 733 -71.16 15.00 15.84
N ALA A 734 -70.64 13.88 15.31
CA ALA A 734 -71.15 12.55 15.58
C ALA A 734 -71.00 12.16 17.06
N GLN A 735 -69.85 12.46 17.67
CA GLN A 735 -69.61 12.23 19.11
C GLN A 735 -70.51 13.07 20.02
N GLN A 736 -71.00 14.22 19.53
CA GLN A 736 -72.02 15.02 20.20
C GLN A 736 -73.47 14.55 19.94
N GLY A 737 -73.67 13.49 19.16
CA GLY A 737 -75.00 13.02 18.75
C GLY A 737 -75.70 13.92 17.72
N ARG A 738 -75.00 14.89 17.14
CA ARG A 738 -75.54 15.82 16.12
C ARG A 738 -75.39 15.20 14.74
N TYR A 739 -76.09 14.08 14.52
CA TYR A 739 -75.91 13.21 13.38
C TYR A 739 -76.20 13.87 12.03
N GLU A 740 -77.14 14.81 11.95
CA GLU A 740 -77.46 15.53 10.72
C GLU A 740 -76.29 16.41 10.26
N MET A 741 -75.62 17.07 11.22
CA MET A 741 -74.45 17.89 10.93
C MET A 741 -73.23 17.03 10.59
N ALA A 742 -73.06 15.91 11.28
CA ALA A 742 -72.01 14.94 11.00
C ALA A 742 -72.16 14.36 9.59
N GLU A 743 -73.38 13.94 9.23
CA GLU A 743 -73.70 13.43 7.90
C GLU A 743 -73.33 14.44 6.82
N LEU A 744 -73.77 15.69 6.97
CA LEU A 744 -73.47 16.76 6.03
C LEU A 744 -71.96 16.88 5.78
N GLN A 745 -71.16 16.95 6.85
CA GLN A 745 -69.71 17.14 6.75
C GLN A 745 -69.00 15.91 6.17
N TYR A 746 -69.39 14.69 6.54
CA TYR A 746 -68.84 13.48 5.93
C TYR A 746 -69.16 13.41 4.44
N ARG A 747 -70.38 13.77 4.04
CA ARG A 747 -70.77 13.82 2.63
C ARG A 747 -69.99 14.90 1.87
N THR A 748 -69.79 16.07 2.45
CA THR A 748 -68.96 17.14 1.88
C THR A 748 -67.53 16.64 1.62
N LEU A 749 -66.90 15.98 2.60
CA LEU A 749 -65.57 15.38 2.41
C LEU A 749 -65.56 14.40 1.23
N ILE A 750 -66.55 13.51 1.18
CA ILE A 750 -66.67 12.49 0.13
C ILE A 750 -66.87 13.09 -1.26
N SER A 751 -67.67 14.15 -1.38
CA SER A 751 -67.98 14.75 -2.68
C SER A 751 -66.93 15.75 -3.16
N GLU A 752 -66.36 16.55 -2.25
CA GLU A 752 -65.47 17.65 -2.60
C GLU A 752 -63.99 17.27 -2.52
N MET A 753 -63.64 16.20 -1.78
CA MET A 753 -62.26 15.75 -1.56
C MET A 753 -62.11 14.23 -1.77
N PRO A 754 -62.43 13.72 -2.98
CA PRO A 754 -62.51 12.28 -3.25
C PRO A 754 -61.19 11.51 -3.12
N GLU A 755 -60.05 12.21 -3.16
CA GLU A 755 -58.70 11.64 -2.98
C GLU A 755 -58.27 11.58 -1.50
N SER A 756 -59.13 12.00 -0.57
CA SER A 756 -58.79 12.01 0.86
C SER A 756 -58.57 10.60 1.41
N SER A 757 -57.56 10.44 2.27
CA SER A 757 -57.35 9.20 3.03
C SER A 757 -58.49 8.89 4.02
N PHE A 758 -59.35 9.87 4.32
CA PHE A 758 -60.48 9.72 5.25
C PHE A 758 -61.77 9.27 4.58
N ILE A 759 -61.79 8.99 3.26
CA ILE A 759 -63.01 8.59 2.54
C ILE A 759 -63.60 7.30 3.12
N TYR A 760 -62.77 6.29 3.36
CA TYR A 760 -63.20 5.03 3.94
C TYR A 760 -63.83 5.24 5.33
N SER A 761 -63.11 5.89 6.24
CA SER A 761 -63.59 6.17 7.60
C SER A 761 -64.86 7.02 7.60
N SER A 762 -64.96 8.01 6.71
CA SER A 762 -66.15 8.85 6.56
C SER A 762 -67.37 8.04 6.13
N ARG A 763 -67.21 7.15 5.13
CA ARG A 763 -68.30 6.28 4.66
C ARG A 763 -68.72 5.26 5.70
N LYS A 764 -67.76 4.69 6.44
CA LYS A 764 -68.05 3.79 7.56
C LYS A 764 -68.80 4.51 8.68
N ASN A 765 -68.38 5.73 9.04
CA ASN A 765 -69.06 6.53 10.04
C ASN A 765 -70.47 6.92 9.57
N LEU A 766 -70.68 7.24 8.28
CA LEU A 766 -72.01 7.44 7.70
C LEU A 766 -72.88 6.18 7.76
N MET A 767 -72.32 5.01 7.42
CA MET A 767 -73.02 3.72 7.54
C MET A 767 -73.51 3.51 8.98
N ASN A 768 -72.66 3.79 9.97
CA ASN A 768 -72.99 3.67 11.39
C ASN A 768 -74.04 4.69 11.82
N ILE A 769 -73.92 5.95 11.39
CA ILE A 769 -74.92 6.99 11.65
C ILE A 769 -76.28 6.54 11.09
N TYR A 770 -76.34 6.11 9.84
CA TYR A 770 -77.58 5.64 9.23
C TYR A 770 -78.16 4.40 9.91
N ARG A 771 -77.31 3.49 10.39
CA ARG A 771 -77.74 2.34 11.20
C ARG A 771 -78.37 2.82 12.52
N THR A 772 -77.72 3.73 13.23
CA THR A 772 -78.21 4.30 14.50
C THR A 772 -79.51 5.09 14.31
N THR A 773 -79.65 5.84 13.23
CA THR A 773 -80.89 6.57 12.89
C THR A 773 -81.93 5.71 12.18
N GLN A 774 -81.74 4.37 12.14
CA GLN A 774 -82.65 3.38 11.54
C GLN A 774 -82.90 3.56 10.03
N ASN A 775 -82.06 4.33 9.33
CA ASN A 775 -82.07 4.42 7.88
C ASN A 775 -81.27 3.27 7.26
N TYR A 776 -81.78 2.04 7.44
CA TYR A 776 -81.07 0.82 7.03
C TYR A 776 -80.82 0.75 5.53
N LYS A 777 -81.66 1.38 4.70
CA LYS A 777 -81.43 1.48 3.25
C LYS A 777 -80.18 2.29 2.93
N ALA A 778 -80.02 3.47 3.54
CA ALA A 778 -78.82 4.29 3.35
C ALA A 778 -77.57 3.66 3.96
N ALA A 779 -77.70 3.00 5.12
CA ALA A 779 -76.62 2.23 5.72
C ALA A 779 -76.17 1.08 4.80
N LEU A 780 -77.11 0.32 4.24
CA LEU A 780 -76.85 -0.75 3.28
C LEU A 780 -76.14 -0.21 2.03
N GLU A 781 -76.58 0.93 1.51
CA GLU A 781 -75.93 1.58 0.37
C GLU A 781 -74.45 1.91 0.67
N GLN A 782 -74.16 2.54 1.80
CA GLN A 782 -72.77 2.82 2.19
C GLN A 782 -71.95 1.53 2.35
N SER A 783 -72.52 0.47 2.94
CA SER A 783 -71.83 -0.82 3.09
C SER A 783 -71.47 -1.47 1.74
N ASN A 784 -72.34 -1.33 0.73
CA ASN A 784 -72.06 -1.82 -0.63
C ASN A 784 -70.91 -1.03 -1.28
N ILE A 785 -70.89 0.29 -1.10
CA ILE A 785 -69.81 1.15 -1.62
C ILE A 785 -68.48 0.81 -0.96
N LEU A 786 -68.48 0.60 0.37
CA LEU A 786 -67.29 0.20 1.11
C LEU A 786 -66.72 -1.13 0.60
N LEU A 787 -67.56 -2.16 0.44
CA LEU A 787 -67.13 -3.48 -0.06
C LEU A 787 -66.64 -3.43 -1.52
N GLY A 788 -67.22 -2.55 -2.34
CA GLY A 788 -66.85 -2.41 -3.75
C GLY A 788 -65.54 -1.63 -3.95
N ASN A 789 -65.37 -0.53 -3.22
CA ASN A 789 -64.27 0.42 -3.45
C ASN A 789 -63.09 0.25 -2.48
N PHE A 790 -63.30 -0.39 -1.32
CA PHE A 790 -62.30 -0.58 -0.26
C PHE A 790 -62.34 -2.01 0.30
N PRO A 791 -62.07 -3.04 -0.51
CA PRO A 791 -62.32 -4.44 -0.15
C PRO A 791 -61.45 -4.94 1.00
N GLU A 792 -60.19 -4.51 1.09
CA GLU A 792 -59.26 -4.99 2.13
C GLU A 792 -59.62 -4.43 3.51
N GLU A 793 -59.83 -3.12 3.61
CA GLU A 793 -60.24 -2.44 4.83
C GLU A 793 -61.61 -2.95 5.29
N SER A 794 -62.55 -3.12 4.34
CA SER A 794 -63.87 -3.67 4.61
C SER A 794 -63.84 -5.10 5.15
N ALA A 795 -62.92 -5.94 4.66
CA ALA A 795 -62.74 -7.29 5.17
C ALA A 795 -62.21 -7.27 6.61
N LYS A 796 -61.21 -6.43 6.89
CA LYS A 796 -60.63 -6.26 8.23
C LYS A 796 -61.65 -5.79 9.25
N ASP A 797 -62.49 -4.83 8.86
CA ASP A 797 -63.50 -4.24 9.74
C ASP A 797 -64.81 -5.04 9.80
N GLY A 798 -64.91 -6.19 9.11
CA GLY A 798 -66.09 -7.05 9.18
C GLY A 798 -67.33 -6.53 8.45
N ILE A 799 -67.16 -5.56 7.54
CA ILE A 799 -68.26 -4.86 6.85
C ILE A 799 -69.13 -5.83 6.03
N TYR A 800 -68.58 -6.95 5.56
CA TYR A 800 -69.35 -7.96 4.84
C TYR A 800 -70.49 -8.56 5.69
N ASN A 801 -70.24 -8.79 6.99
CA ASN A 801 -71.25 -9.32 7.90
C ASN A 801 -72.26 -8.22 8.25
N GLU A 802 -71.79 -7.00 8.53
CA GLU A 802 -72.68 -5.86 8.79
C GLU A 802 -73.59 -5.57 7.59
N ARG A 803 -73.08 -5.69 6.36
CA ARG A 803 -73.87 -5.54 5.13
C ARG A 803 -74.98 -6.58 5.03
N LYS A 804 -74.74 -7.84 5.45
CA LYS A 804 -75.79 -8.88 5.49
C LYS A 804 -76.89 -8.52 6.50
N GLU A 805 -76.49 -8.10 7.70
CA GLU A 805 -77.44 -7.63 8.72
C GLU A 805 -78.27 -6.44 8.20
N LEU A 806 -77.60 -5.42 7.65
CA LEU A 806 -78.24 -4.24 7.08
C LEU A 806 -79.16 -4.58 5.91
N SER A 807 -78.83 -5.58 5.09
CA SER A 807 -79.68 -6.04 3.99
C SER A 807 -80.98 -6.68 4.45
N LEU A 808 -80.95 -7.39 5.58
CA LEU A 808 -82.12 -8.01 6.20
C LEU A 808 -82.97 -6.98 6.93
N LEU A 809 -82.34 -6.05 7.66
CA LEU A 809 -83.02 -4.93 8.31
C LEU A 809 -83.69 -4.01 7.28
N ALA A 810 -83.06 -3.78 6.13
CA ALA A 810 -83.64 -2.98 5.04
C ALA A 810 -84.81 -3.67 4.30
N SER A 811 -84.95 -5.01 4.39
CA SER A 811 -86.02 -5.79 3.75
C SER A 811 -87.26 -6.00 4.63
N GLY A 812 -87.21 -5.58 5.90
CA GLY A 812 -88.35 -5.60 6.83
C GLY A 812 -88.56 -6.92 7.58
N ILE A 813 -87.60 -7.86 7.51
CA ILE A 813 -87.64 -9.12 8.28
C ILE A 813 -87.33 -8.79 9.76
N LYS A 814 -88.30 -9.02 10.64
CA LYS A 814 -88.17 -8.76 12.09
C LYS A 814 -87.15 -9.72 12.72
N GLU A 815 -86.36 -9.20 13.66
CA GLU A 815 -85.22 -9.79 14.39
C GLU A 815 -85.34 -11.29 14.78
N ASP A 816 -86.55 -11.80 15.02
CA ASP A 816 -86.80 -13.15 15.55
C ASP A 816 -86.47 -14.29 14.58
N ALA A 817 -86.72 -14.14 13.27
CA ALA A 817 -86.42 -15.18 12.28
C ALA A 817 -84.90 -15.40 12.15
N LEU A 818 -84.15 -14.31 12.19
CA LEU A 818 -82.69 -14.33 12.10
C LEU A 818 -82.07 -14.91 13.37
N ARG A 819 -82.64 -14.59 14.54
CA ARG A 819 -82.25 -15.22 15.80
C ARG A 819 -82.41 -16.74 15.73
N LEU A 820 -83.57 -17.25 15.34
CA LEU A 820 -83.84 -18.69 15.22
C LEU A 820 -82.95 -19.38 14.18
N GLU A 821 -82.66 -18.73 13.05
CA GLU A 821 -81.76 -19.28 12.02
C GLU A 821 -80.30 -19.35 12.50
N ASN A 822 -79.85 -18.35 13.27
CA ASN A 822 -78.53 -18.36 13.89
C ASN A 822 -78.44 -19.38 15.03
N GLU A 823 -79.47 -19.52 15.86
CA GLU A 823 -79.56 -20.57 16.88
C GLU A 823 -79.55 -21.97 16.25
N TYR A 824 -80.21 -22.17 15.10
CA TYR A 824 -80.15 -23.40 14.31
C TYR A 824 -78.73 -23.69 13.81
N LYS A 825 -78.08 -22.71 13.16
CA LYS A 825 -76.75 -22.86 12.58
C LYS A 825 -75.65 -23.03 13.63
N SER A 826 -75.67 -22.19 14.67
CA SER A 826 -74.67 -22.21 15.75
C SER A 826 -74.74 -23.49 16.58
N ALA A 827 -75.93 -24.06 16.76
CA ALA A 827 -76.09 -25.35 17.42
C ALA A 827 -75.60 -26.54 16.56
N GLY A 828 -75.14 -26.32 15.33
CA GLY A 828 -74.61 -27.37 14.45
C GLY A 828 -75.61 -27.92 13.42
N GLY A 829 -76.71 -27.21 13.18
CA GLY A 829 -77.71 -27.54 12.16
C GLY A 829 -78.40 -28.90 12.37
N SER A 830 -78.89 -29.51 11.31
CA SER A 830 -79.56 -30.82 11.35
C SER A 830 -78.66 -31.98 11.84
N SER A 831 -77.35 -31.77 11.87
CA SER A 831 -76.36 -32.77 12.28
C SER A 831 -76.34 -33.03 13.79
N THR A 832 -76.70 -32.03 14.60
CA THR A 832 -76.71 -32.14 16.07
C THR A 832 -78.13 -32.22 16.61
N ARG A 833 -78.29 -32.77 17.82
CA ARG A 833 -79.61 -32.82 18.46
C ARG A 833 -80.15 -31.43 18.77
N GLU A 834 -79.33 -30.56 19.34
CA GLU A 834 -79.71 -29.18 19.68
C GLU A 834 -80.04 -28.36 18.43
N GLY A 835 -79.27 -28.51 17.36
CA GLY A 835 -79.57 -27.91 16.07
C GLY A 835 -80.89 -28.43 15.49
N ARG A 836 -81.19 -29.73 15.59
CA ARG A 836 -82.52 -30.22 15.17
C ARG A 836 -83.68 -29.64 15.98
N ILE A 837 -83.51 -29.43 17.28
CA ILE A 837 -84.53 -28.80 18.14
C ILE A 837 -84.78 -27.35 17.70
N ASN A 838 -83.70 -26.57 17.55
CA ASN A 838 -83.79 -25.18 17.08
C ASN A 838 -84.32 -25.10 15.65
N GLY A 839 -83.95 -26.07 14.80
CA GLY A 839 -84.46 -26.22 13.44
C GLY A 839 -85.95 -26.51 13.40
N THR A 840 -86.48 -27.31 14.34
CA THR A 840 -87.93 -27.55 14.46
C THR A 840 -88.67 -26.27 14.81
N ALA A 841 -88.18 -25.48 15.78
CA ALA A 841 -88.78 -24.19 16.14
C ALA A 841 -88.73 -23.19 14.96
N LEU A 842 -87.62 -23.18 14.21
CA LEU A 842 -87.48 -22.39 12.99
C LEU A 842 -88.50 -22.83 11.92
N ALA A 843 -88.66 -24.13 11.68
CA ALA A 843 -89.62 -24.67 10.72
C ALA A 843 -91.07 -24.31 11.10
N GLU A 844 -91.45 -24.42 12.37
CA GLU A 844 -92.77 -24.01 12.86
C GLU A 844 -93.02 -22.51 12.68
N TYR A 845 -92.02 -21.68 13.01
CA TYR A 845 -92.10 -20.23 12.81
C TYR A 845 -92.27 -19.88 11.33
N LEU A 846 -91.45 -20.47 10.44
CA LEU A 846 -91.56 -20.25 9.00
C LEU A 846 -92.90 -20.74 8.45
N TRP A 847 -93.43 -21.86 8.95
CA TRP A 847 -94.73 -22.41 8.54
C TRP A 847 -95.90 -21.49 8.90
N SER A 848 -95.77 -20.71 9.99
CA SER A 848 -96.76 -19.70 10.37
C SER A 848 -96.81 -18.49 9.43
N GLN A 849 -95.80 -18.29 8.59
CA GLN A 849 -95.71 -17.18 7.66
C GLN A 849 -96.20 -17.63 6.27
N ASP A 850 -97.27 -17.02 5.76
CA ASP A 850 -97.92 -17.47 4.52
C ASP A 850 -97.00 -17.46 3.29
N ASN A 851 -96.00 -16.58 3.24
CA ASN A 851 -95.04 -16.49 2.14
C ASN A 851 -93.80 -17.40 2.30
N LYS A 852 -93.74 -18.23 3.35
CA LYS A 852 -92.56 -19.07 3.69
C LYS A 852 -92.89 -20.55 3.95
N LYS A 853 -94.11 -20.98 3.63
CA LYS A 853 -94.54 -22.38 3.84
C LYS A 853 -93.70 -23.41 3.08
N ASP A 854 -93.22 -23.07 1.88
CA ASP A 854 -92.35 -23.98 1.10
C ASP A 854 -90.96 -24.12 1.75
N ASP A 855 -90.35 -23.01 2.19
CA ASP A 855 -89.06 -23.02 2.90
C ASP A 855 -89.16 -23.83 4.21
N ALA A 856 -90.27 -23.66 4.94
CA ALA A 856 -90.57 -24.41 6.16
C ALA A 856 -90.71 -25.91 5.90
N ALA A 857 -91.36 -26.30 4.79
CA ALA A 857 -91.58 -27.69 4.47
C ALA A 857 -90.29 -28.41 4.06
N VAL A 858 -89.40 -27.75 3.32
CA VAL A 858 -88.08 -28.31 2.98
C VAL A 858 -87.27 -28.61 4.24
N LEU A 859 -87.20 -27.65 5.16
CA LEU A 859 -86.51 -27.84 6.43
C LEU A 859 -87.18 -28.94 7.29
N ALA A 860 -88.51 -28.98 7.32
CA ALA A 860 -89.25 -29.99 8.05
C ALA A 860 -89.03 -31.41 7.49
N GLU A 861 -88.96 -31.60 6.17
CA GLU A 861 -88.64 -32.90 5.53
C GLU A 861 -87.24 -33.40 5.92
N GLU A 862 -86.23 -32.52 5.84
CA GLU A 862 -84.86 -32.86 6.23
C GLU A 862 -84.81 -33.31 7.69
N LEU A 863 -85.38 -32.50 8.60
CA LEU A 863 -85.39 -32.77 10.03
C LEU A 863 -86.19 -34.04 10.35
N TYR A 864 -87.38 -34.20 9.76
CA TYR A 864 -88.24 -35.35 9.99
C TYR A 864 -87.55 -36.66 9.62
N SER A 865 -86.84 -36.71 8.49
CA SER A 865 -86.13 -37.91 8.05
C SER A 865 -85.05 -38.39 9.05
N ILE A 866 -84.44 -37.47 9.78
CA ILE A 866 -83.39 -37.75 10.78
C ILE A 866 -84.01 -38.08 12.14
N GLN A 867 -84.98 -37.28 12.57
CA GLN A 867 -85.66 -37.41 13.87
C GLN A 867 -86.48 -38.72 13.96
N SER A 868 -87.10 -39.14 12.85
CA SER A 868 -87.91 -40.37 12.75
C SER A 868 -87.09 -41.66 12.54
N SER A 869 -85.77 -41.57 12.39
CA SER A 869 -84.91 -42.73 12.16
C SER A 869 -84.84 -43.67 13.39
N LYS A 870 -84.69 -44.98 13.18
CA LYS A 870 -84.60 -45.98 14.27
C LYS A 870 -83.53 -45.66 15.33
N LYS A 871 -82.48 -44.93 14.94
CA LYS A 871 -81.38 -44.53 15.84
C LYS A 871 -81.81 -43.44 16.83
N ASN A 872 -82.69 -42.53 16.41
CA ASN A 872 -83.05 -41.32 17.17
C ASN A 872 -84.48 -41.36 17.74
N GLU A 873 -85.34 -42.22 17.18
CA GLU A 873 -86.78 -42.38 17.51
C GLU A 873 -87.01 -42.27 19.02
N ALA A 874 -86.32 -43.07 19.83
CA ALA A 874 -86.53 -43.15 21.28
C ALA A 874 -86.31 -41.83 22.06
N SER A 875 -85.53 -40.90 21.50
CA SER A 875 -85.08 -39.68 22.20
C SER A 875 -85.56 -38.37 21.57
N GLU A 876 -86.23 -38.45 20.42
CA GLU A 876 -86.64 -37.29 19.60
C GLU A 876 -88.10 -37.38 19.09
N PHE A 877 -88.94 -38.26 19.67
CA PHE A 877 -90.35 -38.44 19.30
C PHE A 877 -91.17 -37.15 19.21
N GLU A 878 -90.99 -36.23 20.17
CA GLU A 878 -91.74 -34.97 20.20
C GLU A 878 -91.44 -34.10 18.95
N TRP A 879 -90.17 -33.94 18.60
CA TRP A 879 -89.77 -33.11 17.46
C TRP A 879 -90.06 -33.79 16.12
N ALA A 880 -89.92 -35.12 16.05
CA ALA A 880 -90.34 -35.90 14.89
C ALA A 880 -91.85 -35.74 14.63
N ALA A 881 -92.68 -35.69 15.68
CA ALA A 881 -94.11 -35.45 15.52
C ALA A 881 -94.38 -34.04 14.96
N LYS A 882 -93.73 -33.00 15.50
CA LYS A 882 -93.90 -31.60 15.06
C LYS A 882 -93.46 -31.37 13.61
N THR A 883 -92.27 -31.81 13.23
CA THR A 883 -91.78 -31.67 11.84
C THR A 883 -92.59 -32.54 10.88
N GLY A 884 -92.95 -33.76 11.29
CA GLY A 884 -93.80 -34.65 10.49
C GLY A 884 -95.20 -34.10 10.25
N MET A 885 -95.78 -33.34 11.18
CA MET A 885 -97.05 -32.63 10.96
C MET A 885 -96.96 -31.62 9.81
N ILE A 886 -95.86 -30.85 9.74
CA ILE A 886 -95.60 -29.90 8.65
C ILE A 886 -95.42 -30.64 7.33
N VAL A 887 -94.63 -31.72 7.33
CA VAL A 887 -94.41 -32.57 6.15
C VAL A 887 -95.72 -33.15 5.62
N ALA A 888 -96.54 -33.74 6.48
CA ALA A 888 -97.80 -34.36 6.09
C ALA A 888 -98.81 -33.32 5.57
N ALA A 889 -98.87 -32.13 6.19
CA ALA A 889 -99.69 -31.03 5.72
C ALA A 889 -99.24 -30.51 4.35
N HIS A 890 -97.93 -30.38 4.13
CA HIS A 890 -97.38 -29.97 2.84
C HIS A 890 -97.66 -31.00 1.75
N ARG A 891 -97.40 -32.28 1.97
CA ARG A 891 -97.68 -33.35 0.98
C ARG A 891 -99.16 -33.41 0.60
N ARG A 892 -100.05 -33.23 1.59
CA ARG A 892 -101.49 -33.13 1.33
C ARG A 892 -101.84 -31.91 0.47
N SER A 893 -101.20 -30.75 0.69
CA SER A 893 -101.38 -29.56 -0.17
C SER A 893 -100.88 -29.76 -1.61
N GLN A 894 -99.98 -30.72 -1.83
CA GLN A 894 -99.45 -31.10 -3.14
C GLN A 894 -100.24 -32.26 -3.80
N ASN A 895 -101.40 -32.63 -3.26
CA ASN A 895 -102.22 -33.77 -3.69
C ASN A 895 -101.55 -35.16 -3.55
N ASP A 896 -100.47 -35.29 -2.77
CA ASP A 896 -99.85 -36.57 -2.41
C ASP A 896 -100.49 -37.13 -1.12
N SER A 897 -101.80 -37.39 -1.21
CA SER A 897 -102.64 -37.72 -0.05
C SER A 897 -102.29 -39.08 0.57
N GLU A 898 -101.85 -40.06 -0.22
CA GLU A 898 -101.47 -41.38 0.29
C GLU A 898 -100.19 -41.31 1.13
N SER A 899 -99.16 -40.62 0.63
CA SER A 899 -97.92 -40.44 1.40
C SER A 899 -98.15 -39.56 2.63
N ALA A 900 -98.99 -38.52 2.52
CA ALA A 900 -99.39 -37.70 3.64
C ALA A 900 -100.07 -38.54 4.74
N ALA A 901 -100.98 -39.45 4.38
CA ALA A 901 -101.63 -40.34 5.33
C ALA A 901 -100.63 -41.23 6.09
N ASN A 902 -99.64 -41.79 5.39
CA ASN A 902 -98.59 -42.59 6.01
C ASN A 902 -97.70 -41.78 6.96
N VAL A 903 -97.37 -40.53 6.60
CA VAL A 903 -96.63 -39.62 7.48
C VAL A 903 -97.48 -39.29 8.71
N TYR A 904 -98.76 -38.98 8.55
CA TYR A 904 -99.66 -38.74 9.68
C TYR A 904 -99.80 -39.95 10.62
N LEU A 905 -99.84 -41.18 10.12
CA LEU A 905 -99.84 -42.38 10.95
C LEU A 905 -98.55 -42.53 11.78
N SER A 906 -97.40 -42.27 11.15
CA SER A 906 -96.10 -42.31 11.86
C SER A 906 -95.98 -41.17 12.88
N VAL A 907 -96.43 -39.97 12.54
CA VAL A 907 -96.54 -38.83 13.47
C VAL A 907 -97.43 -39.16 14.66
N SER A 908 -98.60 -39.78 14.44
CA SER A 908 -99.48 -40.19 15.54
C SER A 908 -98.77 -41.13 16.50
N ARG A 909 -98.04 -42.12 15.95
CA ARG A 909 -97.23 -43.03 16.75
C ARG A 909 -96.17 -42.26 17.56
N TYR A 910 -95.44 -41.33 16.95
CA TYR A 910 -94.41 -40.54 17.64
C TYR A 910 -95.00 -39.63 18.72
N ALA A 911 -96.08 -38.90 18.42
CA ALA A 911 -96.77 -38.05 19.38
C ALA A 911 -97.27 -38.84 20.60
N ARG A 912 -97.83 -40.04 20.38
CA ARG A 912 -98.25 -40.94 21.47
C ARG A 912 -97.04 -41.41 22.29
N MET A 913 -95.93 -41.75 21.64
CA MET A 913 -94.71 -42.18 22.34
C MET A 913 -94.03 -41.03 23.11
N SER A 914 -94.25 -39.77 22.74
CA SER A 914 -93.83 -38.60 23.53
C SER A 914 -94.85 -38.18 24.60
N GLY A 915 -95.96 -38.90 24.76
CA GLY A 915 -97.01 -38.60 25.74
C GLY A 915 -97.91 -37.42 25.37
N ASN A 916 -97.93 -37.01 24.10
CA ASN A 916 -98.80 -35.95 23.58
C ASN A 916 -99.98 -36.57 22.81
N ASP A 917 -101.00 -36.96 23.56
CA ASP A 917 -102.19 -37.64 23.03
C ASP A 917 -103.02 -36.73 22.12
N ASP A 918 -102.99 -35.40 22.33
CA ASP A 918 -103.70 -34.42 21.51
C ASP A 918 -103.12 -34.36 20.09
N ASP A 919 -101.79 -34.25 19.95
CA ASP A 919 -101.13 -34.30 18.64
C ASP A 919 -101.26 -35.69 18.01
N ALA A 920 -101.28 -36.76 18.81
CA ALA A 920 -101.51 -38.12 18.31
C ALA A 920 -102.91 -38.30 17.73
N GLY A 921 -103.93 -37.74 18.39
CA GLY A 921 -105.30 -37.67 17.90
C GLY A 921 -105.42 -36.80 16.66
N ARG A 922 -104.79 -35.61 16.66
CA ARG A 922 -104.75 -34.71 15.50
C ARG A 922 -104.15 -35.38 14.26
N ALA A 923 -103.05 -36.11 14.45
CA ALA A 923 -102.38 -36.81 13.37
C ALA A 923 -103.23 -37.99 12.85
N LEU A 924 -103.89 -38.78 13.71
CA LEU A 924 -104.83 -39.81 13.26
C LEU A 924 -106.00 -39.21 12.47
N TYR A 925 -106.51 -38.05 12.88
CA TYR A 925 -107.55 -37.35 12.15
C TYR A 925 -107.05 -36.90 10.78
N GLY A 926 -105.85 -36.30 10.73
CA GLY A 926 -105.16 -35.94 9.48
C GLY A 926 -104.91 -37.15 8.56
N ALA A 927 -104.58 -38.32 9.12
CA ALA A 927 -104.41 -39.57 8.39
C ALA A 927 -105.74 -40.07 7.80
N ALA A 928 -106.82 -40.07 8.58
CA ALA A 928 -108.14 -40.49 8.10
C ALA A 928 -108.62 -39.62 6.93
N GLU A 929 -108.51 -38.29 7.06
CA GLU A 929 -108.85 -37.38 5.97
C GLU A 929 -107.95 -37.55 4.74
N ALA A 930 -106.64 -37.79 4.94
CA ALA A 930 -105.70 -38.03 3.85
C ALA A 930 -105.96 -39.38 3.14
N PHE A 931 -106.35 -40.44 3.85
CA PHE A 931 -106.76 -41.71 3.24
C PHE A 931 -108.04 -41.58 2.42
N SER A 932 -109.05 -40.85 2.91
CA SER A 932 -110.26 -40.59 2.12
C SER A 932 -109.94 -39.74 0.88
N ALA A 933 -109.10 -38.71 1.02
CA ALA A 933 -108.61 -37.94 -0.12
C ALA A 933 -107.80 -38.77 -1.13
N ALA A 934 -107.22 -39.90 -0.70
CA ALA A 934 -106.54 -40.88 -1.57
C ALA A 934 -107.46 -41.98 -2.11
N GLY A 935 -108.77 -41.96 -1.81
CA GLY A 935 -109.74 -42.97 -2.22
C GLY A 935 -109.67 -44.30 -1.46
N LYS A 936 -108.96 -44.34 -0.32
CA LYS A 936 -108.80 -45.53 0.53
C LYS A 936 -109.78 -45.52 1.70
N GLU A 937 -111.08 -45.58 1.40
CA GLU A 937 -112.15 -45.41 2.39
C GLU A 937 -112.12 -46.46 3.52
N ALA A 938 -111.67 -47.68 3.24
CA ALA A 938 -111.49 -48.71 4.26
C ALA A 938 -110.39 -48.33 5.28
N ASP A 939 -109.25 -47.82 4.81
CA ASP A 939 -108.15 -47.36 5.67
C ASP A 939 -108.54 -46.07 6.42
N ALA A 940 -109.30 -45.18 5.76
CA ALA A 940 -109.83 -43.97 6.35
C ALA A 940 -110.78 -44.27 7.52
N SER A 941 -111.75 -45.16 7.29
CA SER A 941 -112.72 -45.60 8.31
C SER A 941 -112.03 -46.32 9.47
N LEU A 942 -111.10 -47.23 9.16
CA LEU A 942 -110.33 -47.95 10.19
C LEU A 942 -109.47 -47.00 11.03
N THR A 943 -108.84 -46.00 10.41
CA THR A 943 -108.03 -44.99 11.12
C THR A 943 -108.90 -44.10 12.01
N ALA A 944 -110.07 -43.70 11.51
CA ALA A 944 -111.08 -42.97 12.25
C ALA A 944 -111.63 -43.77 13.46
N GLU A 945 -111.99 -45.03 13.28
CA GLU A 945 -112.42 -45.92 14.37
C GLU A 945 -111.31 -46.10 15.41
N ASN A 946 -110.05 -46.26 14.97
CA ASN A 946 -108.90 -46.33 15.87
C ASN A 946 -108.68 -45.05 16.66
N LEU A 947 -108.90 -43.87 16.06
CA LEU A 947 -108.87 -42.60 16.78
C LEU A 947 -109.93 -42.58 17.90
N LEU A 948 -111.18 -42.96 17.61
CA LEU A 948 -112.24 -43.02 18.63
C LEU A 948 -111.97 -44.05 19.72
N LYS A 949 -111.30 -45.15 19.39
CA LYS A 949 -110.93 -46.18 20.36
C LYS A 949 -109.81 -45.73 21.29
N LEU A 950 -108.80 -45.05 20.75
CA LEU A 950 -107.64 -44.60 21.51
C LEU A 950 -107.92 -43.29 22.27
N TYR A 951 -108.69 -42.38 21.67
CA TYR A 951 -108.97 -41.03 22.17
C TYR A 951 -110.48 -40.70 22.08
N PRO A 952 -111.35 -41.43 22.81
CA PRO A 952 -112.81 -41.29 22.70
C PRO A 952 -113.35 -39.91 23.09
N ASP A 953 -112.63 -39.21 23.97
CA ASP A 953 -112.96 -37.87 24.47
C ASP A 953 -112.02 -36.78 23.93
N GLY A 954 -111.19 -37.13 22.94
CA GLY A 954 -110.21 -36.21 22.35
C GLY A 954 -110.85 -35.12 21.48
N PRO A 955 -110.12 -34.02 21.18
CA PRO A 955 -110.66 -32.85 20.47
C PRO A 955 -111.19 -33.16 19.05
N TYR A 956 -110.71 -34.24 18.43
CA TYR A 956 -111.13 -34.67 17.09
C TYR A 956 -112.19 -35.79 17.09
N ALA A 957 -112.57 -36.33 18.26
CA ALA A 957 -113.52 -37.45 18.34
C ALA A 957 -114.90 -37.11 17.75
N GLN A 958 -115.40 -35.89 17.98
CA GLN A 958 -116.67 -35.47 17.40
C GLN A 958 -116.60 -35.31 15.88
N SER A 959 -115.51 -34.75 15.35
CA SER A 959 -115.27 -34.62 13.91
C SER A 959 -115.20 -35.99 13.23
N VAL A 960 -114.56 -36.98 13.89
CA VAL A 960 -114.50 -38.35 13.38
C VAL A 960 -115.86 -39.06 13.39
N ARG A 961 -116.69 -38.86 14.42
CA ARG A 961 -118.06 -39.41 14.44
C ARG A 961 -118.93 -38.88 13.30
N VAL A 962 -118.60 -37.71 12.75
CA VAL A 962 -119.22 -37.16 11.54
C VAL A 962 -118.56 -37.76 10.29
N PHE A 963 -117.23 -37.89 10.25
CA PHE A 963 -116.49 -38.49 9.14
C PHE A 963 -116.88 -39.95 8.84
N LEU A 964 -117.28 -40.73 9.86
CA LEU A 964 -117.71 -42.14 9.72
C LEU A 964 -119.19 -42.33 9.33
N LYS A 965 -119.99 -41.26 9.33
CA LYS A 965 -121.41 -41.28 8.91
C LYS A 965 -121.52 -40.87 7.46
#